data_AF-A0A9P8Q7F7-F1
#
_entry.id   AF-A0A9P8Q7F7-F1
#
_cell.length_a   1.000
_cell.length_b   1.000
_cell.length_c   1.000
_cell.angle_alpha   90.00
_cell.angle_beta   90.00
_cell.angle_gamma   90.00
#
_symmetry.space_group_name_H-M   'P 1'
#
loop_
_entity.id
_entity.type
_entity.pdbx_description
1 polymer ?
#
loop_
_entity_poly.entity_id
_entity_poly.type
_entity_poly.pdbx_seq_one_letter_code
_entity_poly.pdbx_strand_id
1 'polypeptide(L)'
;MSRYSCLERFKNQWLSIESQELTNNTDCQFQPTANYTKNMYRDKEEEQEPFNMSGTEYTDKELGELEYVNFQHSTRSTLSKFKKAFAITSIGLIVYTLLTSNFLFTSFVTPIPPPPKYNVEEVTELYLNVLKTSNLAADWSKRYTSEPHLAGTNYPLVQFTADKFTEFGFNATVDSFETYINYPKNESFLTLKENGSVIYKPTLVEDVLEQDETTQGEDLIPAFHGYSANGNVTAEYIFANYGSIEDFRLLNASGVDVTGKIVVVRYGGLFRGLKVKFAQEAGAVGVLIYSDPADDHVDESEVSYPEGPGRNPSSIQRGSVQFLSELPGDPTRFLEDPYDPVALANLTGIPKIPSLPISYKEVQPILSKLSGHGLQLGFEGGIKGFDYSVGPAPGFELNIYNDNEYVFTNLNNVIGMYEGADPSNLIVIGNHRDAWIKGGAGDPNSGSTVLLEIARALGELFKLGFKPQASILLASWDGEEYGLIGSTSYAERYAKVLQKNVTAYLNCDVAVGGSYLKLASSPLLNDYLLDVADLVQYPVRGNESIPSTTLREHFLKSSTISILGSGSDYTVFYEHLGLTSVDVGFNSGKGDPVYHYHSNYDSFYWMSKYADPGFKLHNTMAQYLGLLLLRMSENKALTAFKAADFSTAINGYFTELADKIPAEWLNREIPTIESYQSPCQMRMMGSAPKVPLTLSNLIDLTNEELATYKTASVSFDAKVEELQSEWDTPTYFPWKKIVVHWKIFGANKKLRGLEQNFLYKFGLNNRDWFKHIGFASGRFTGYAGQSLPGLTEALEDGDFEEAVKWVGIIKKAVKKAGKSLV
;
A
#
# COMPACT_ATOMS: atom_id res chain seq x y z
N MET A 1 -5.28 -26.64 -20.51
CA MET A 1 -6.67 -26.45 -20.01
C MET A 1 -6.83 -27.42 -18.84
N SER A 2 -7.42 -27.06 -17.69
CA SER A 2 -8.07 -25.82 -17.28
C SER A 2 -7.15 -24.85 -16.52
N ARG A 3 -7.40 -23.53 -16.62
CA ARG A 3 -6.89 -22.52 -15.66
C ARG A 3 -8.00 -22.25 -14.63
N TYR A 4 -7.73 -22.44 -13.34
CA TYR A 4 -8.63 -22.02 -12.25
C TYR A 4 -7.78 -21.63 -11.03
N SER A 5 -7.99 -20.41 -10.50
CA SER A 5 -7.18 -19.86 -9.41
C SER A 5 -7.59 -20.41 -8.04
N CYS A 6 -6.68 -20.32 -7.06
CA CYS A 6 -7.00 -20.72 -5.68
C CYS A 6 -8.14 -19.87 -5.09
N LEU A 7 -8.22 -18.59 -5.47
CA LEU A 7 -9.29 -17.66 -5.06
C LEU A 7 -10.69 -18.06 -5.57
N GLU A 8 -10.82 -18.74 -6.72
CA GLU A 8 -12.12 -19.28 -7.13
C GLU A 8 -12.57 -20.48 -6.27
N ARG A 9 -11.64 -21.23 -5.64
CA ARG A 9 -12.02 -22.25 -4.65
C ARG A 9 -12.59 -21.61 -3.37
N PHE A 10 -12.01 -20.51 -2.91
CA PHE A 10 -12.58 -19.69 -1.82
C PHE A 10 -13.99 -19.17 -2.15
N LYS A 11 -14.20 -18.71 -3.39
CA LYS A 11 -15.50 -18.23 -3.89
C LYS A 11 -16.57 -19.33 -3.90
N ASN A 12 -16.22 -20.52 -4.39
CA ASN A 12 -17.16 -21.63 -4.57
C ASN A 12 -17.58 -22.33 -3.26
N GLN A 13 -16.84 -22.17 -2.16
CA GLN A 13 -17.18 -22.82 -0.89
C GLN A 13 -18.21 -22.04 -0.04
N TRP A 14 -18.47 -20.76 -0.35
CA TRP A 14 -19.39 -19.90 0.42
C TRP A 14 -20.76 -19.65 -0.24
N LEU A 15 -20.91 -19.95 -1.52
CA LEU A 15 -22.17 -19.79 -2.27
C LEU A 15 -23.32 -20.71 -1.82
N SER A 16 -23.12 -21.56 -0.80
CA SER A 16 -24.15 -22.44 -0.23
C SER A 16 -24.97 -21.82 0.90
N ILE A 17 -24.74 -20.55 1.26
CA ILE A 17 -25.39 -19.88 2.41
C ILE A 17 -26.21 -18.63 1.99
N GLU A 18 -25.88 -17.97 0.88
CA GLU A 18 -26.59 -16.76 0.40
C GLU A 18 -27.83 -17.10 -0.44
N SER A 19 -28.85 -17.73 0.16
CA SER A 19 -30.14 -18.02 -0.52
C SER A 19 -31.40 -17.69 0.29
N GLN A 20 -31.35 -16.66 1.14
CA GLN A 20 -32.51 -15.93 1.66
C GLN A 20 -32.13 -14.51 2.12
N GLU A 21 -33.11 -13.59 2.13
CA GLU A 21 -33.01 -12.15 2.50
C GLU A 21 -32.37 -11.17 1.49
N LEU A 22 -32.96 -11.04 0.29
CA LEU A 22 -32.77 -9.87 -0.58
C LEU A 22 -34.09 -9.34 -1.20
N THR A 23 -34.96 -8.75 -0.37
CA THR A 23 -36.10 -7.93 -0.84
C THR A 23 -36.35 -6.74 0.07
N ASN A 24 -36.06 -5.52 -0.43
CA ASN A 24 -36.74 -4.23 -0.20
C ASN A 24 -35.75 -3.03 -0.09
N ASN A 25 -35.46 -2.38 -1.22
CA ASN A 25 -35.52 -0.91 -1.34
C ASN A 25 -35.23 -0.44 -2.79
N THR A 26 -36.30 -0.23 -3.55
CA THR A 26 -36.43 0.79 -4.61
C THR A 26 -36.35 2.20 -3.99
N ASP A 27 -35.92 3.28 -4.65
CA ASP A 27 -35.35 3.50 -5.99
C ASP A 27 -34.37 4.67 -5.95
N CYS A 28 -33.45 4.75 -6.93
CA CYS A 28 -32.84 6.00 -7.39
C CYS A 28 -32.02 5.75 -8.68
N GLN A 29 -32.69 5.59 -9.82
CA GLN A 29 -32.03 5.57 -11.13
C GLN A 29 -32.17 6.92 -11.84
N PHE A 30 -31.07 7.41 -12.40
CA PHE A 30 -31.07 8.36 -13.52
C PHE A 30 -30.53 7.64 -14.76
N GLN A 31 -31.05 7.99 -15.94
CA GLN A 31 -30.87 7.19 -17.16
C GLN A 31 -29.60 7.57 -17.95
N PRO A 32 -28.84 6.58 -18.44
CA PRO A 32 -28.16 6.69 -19.74
C PRO A 32 -29.21 6.59 -20.86
N THR A 33 -29.08 7.39 -21.91
CA THR A 33 -30.06 7.43 -23.01
C THR A 33 -29.64 6.56 -24.20
N ALA A 34 -30.45 5.53 -24.50
CA ALA A 34 -30.60 4.89 -25.81
C ALA A 34 -29.39 4.10 -26.41
N ASN A 35 -29.57 3.04 -27.22
CA ASN A 35 -30.66 2.05 -27.36
C ASN A 35 -30.17 0.86 -28.24
N TYR A 36 -30.78 -0.33 -28.10
CA TYR A 36 -30.51 -1.57 -28.87
C TYR A 36 -29.09 -2.19 -28.72
N THR A 37 -28.84 -3.48 -28.99
CA THR A 37 -29.70 -4.54 -29.57
C THR A 37 -29.57 -5.87 -28.81
N LYS A 38 -30.59 -6.74 -28.89
CA LYS A 38 -30.63 -8.09 -28.31
C LYS A 38 -30.94 -9.12 -29.41
N ASN A 39 -30.11 -10.16 -29.61
CA ASN A 39 -30.51 -11.42 -30.27
C ASN A 39 -29.43 -12.52 -30.26
N MET A 40 -29.87 -13.76 -30.47
CA MET A 40 -29.11 -15.04 -30.46
C MET A 40 -28.55 -15.44 -29.08
N TYR A 41 -28.48 -16.71 -28.68
CA TYR A 41 -28.74 -17.96 -29.42
C TYR A 41 -30.05 -18.67 -29.04
N ARG A 42 -30.35 -19.77 -29.75
CA ARG A 42 -31.60 -20.54 -29.71
C ARG A 42 -31.32 -22.06 -29.73
N ASP A 43 -32.15 -22.80 -29.00
CA ASP A 43 -32.42 -24.26 -28.97
C ASP A 43 -31.25 -25.27 -29.05
N LYS A 44 -31.26 -26.23 -28.12
CA LYS A 44 -31.57 -27.63 -28.50
C LYS A 44 -32.09 -28.46 -27.32
N GLU A 45 -32.92 -29.45 -27.64
CA GLU A 45 -33.64 -30.35 -26.75
C GLU A 45 -33.12 -31.79 -26.91
N GLU A 46 -33.32 -32.63 -25.88
CA GLU A 46 -33.40 -34.11 -25.94
C GLU A 46 -34.17 -34.54 -24.67
N GLU A 47 -35.49 -34.68 -24.75
CA GLU A 47 -36.25 -35.93 -24.99
C GLU A 47 -36.37 -36.88 -23.78
N GLN A 48 -37.60 -37.03 -23.29
CA GLN A 48 -38.10 -38.11 -22.42
C GLN A 48 -39.50 -38.52 -22.92
N GLU A 49 -39.82 -39.83 -22.92
CA GLU A 49 -41.15 -40.48 -22.92
C GLU A 49 -40.96 -42.02 -23.13
N PRO A 50 -41.95 -42.93 -22.94
CA PRO A 50 -42.72 -43.15 -21.69
C PRO A 50 -43.10 -44.65 -21.44
N PHE A 51 -44.15 -44.90 -20.63
CA PHE A 51 -45.04 -46.11 -20.61
C PHE A 51 -44.50 -47.45 -19.98
N ASN A 52 -45.31 -48.40 -19.44
CA ASN A 52 -46.79 -48.54 -19.30
C ASN A 52 -47.23 -49.35 -18.02
N MET A 53 -48.54 -49.65 -17.87
CA MET A 53 -49.30 -50.05 -16.66
C MET A 53 -49.75 -51.54 -16.52
N SER A 54 -50.57 -51.82 -15.47
CA SER A 54 -51.49 -52.97 -15.19
C SER A 54 -50.92 -54.22 -14.48
N GLY A 55 -51.62 -55.00 -13.63
CA GLY A 55 -53.00 -55.01 -13.04
C GLY A 55 -53.08 -56.10 -11.92
N THR A 56 -54.18 -56.53 -11.26
CA THR A 56 -55.61 -56.15 -11.07
C THR A 56 -56.19 -56.99 -9.89
N GLU A 57 -56.83 -56.40 -8.87
CA GLU A 57 -58.29 -56.42 -8.54
C GLU A 57 -58.89 -57.71 -7.87
N TYR A 58 -59.52 -57.59 -6.67
CA TYR A 58 -60.86 -58.12 -6.24
C TYR A 58 -61.11 -58.23 -4.70
N THR A 59 -62.07 -57.40 -4.22
CA THR A 59 -63.06 -57.51 -3.09
C THR A 59 -62.84 -58.34 -1.80
N ASP A 60 -63.17 -57.71 -0.66
CA ASP A 60 -63.57 -58.34 0.61
C ASP A 60 -65.00 -58.92 0.62
N LYS A 61 -65.21 -60.08 1.26
CA LYS A 61 -66.26 -60.26 2.28
C LYS A 61 -66.19 -61.60 3.06
N GLU A 62 -66.62 -61.53 4.32
CA GLU A 62 -67.28 -62.60 5.10
C GLU A 62 -66.64 -64.00 5.18
N LEU A 63 -65.74 -64.19 6.16
CA LEU A 63 -65.66 -65.45 6.92
C LEU A 63 -65.24 -65.21 8.40
N GLY A 64 -65.85 -64.21 9.02
CA GLY A 64 -65.58 -63.84 10.42
C GLY A 64 -66.30 -64.74 11.43
N GLU A 65 -65.76 -65.94 11.69
CA GLU A 65 -66.23 -66.77 12.82
C GLU A 65 -65.12 -67.64 13.47
N LEU A 66 -63.91 -67.09 13.61
CA LEU A 66 -62.79 -67.70 14.38
C LEU A 66 -62.10 -66.74 15.37
N GLU A 67 -62.50 -65.46 15.40
CA GLU A 67 -61.92 -64.44 16.28
C GLU A 67 -62.51 -64.46 17.69
N TYR A 68 -62.07 -65.38 18.55
CA TYR A 68 -62.16 -65.14 20.01
C TYR A 68 -61.10 -65.85 20.87
N VAL A 69 -60.53 -66.98 20.40
CA VAL A 69 -59.66 -67.84 21.25
C VAL A 69 -58.18 -67.41 21.24
N ASN A 70 -57.66 -66.87 20.13
CA ASN A 70 -56.22 -66.61 19.98
C ASN A 70 -55.72 -65.28 20.59
N PHE A 71 -56.59 -64.33 20.96
CA PHE A 71 -56.17 -62.99 21.36
C PHE A 71 -55.42 -62.93 22.71
N GLN A 72 -55.76 -63.80 23.67
CA GLN A 72 -55.17 -63.73 25.02
C GLN A 72 -53.73 -64.25 25.15
N HIS A 73 -53.23 -65.05 24.19
CA HIS A 73 -51.87 -65.59 24.27
C HIS A 73 -50.79 -64.68 23.66
N SER A 74 -51.15 -63.81 22.71
CA SER A 74 -50.24 -62.84 22.08
C SER A 74 -49.80 -61.73 23.05
N THR A 75 -50.77 -61.13 23.75
CA THR A 75 -50.56 -59.90 24.54
C THR A 75 -49.54 -60.06 25.68
N ARG A 76 -49.47 -61.23 26.34
CA ARG A 76 -48.44 -61.52 27.35
C ARG A 76 -47.02 -61.61 26.78
N SER A 77 -46.85 -62.13 25.56
CA SER A 77 -45.54 -62.20 24.91
C SER A 77 -45.03 -60.82 24.54
N THR A 78 -45.89 -59.98 23.95
CA THR A 78 -45.51 -58.64 23.49
C THR A 78 -45.18 -57.72 24.66
N LEU A 79 -45.95 -57.79 25.76
CA LEU A 79 -45.68 -57.00 26.97
C LEU A 79 -44.36 -57.40 27.67
N SER A 80 -43.98 -58.69 27.62
CA SER A 80 -42.68 -59.16 28.12
C SER A 80 -41.52 -58.60 27.28
N LYS A 81 -41.65 -58.63 25.95
CA LYS A 81 -40.67 -58.04 25.02
C LYS A 81 -40.55 -56.53 25.23
N PHE A 82 -41.67 -55.80 25.37
CA PHE A 82 -41.66 -54.36 25.67
C PHE A 82 -41.00 -54.03 27.00
N LYS A 83 -41.26 -54.78 28.08
CA LYS A 83 -40.59 -54.56 29.37
C LYS A 83 -39.09 -54.82 29.30
N LYS A 84 -38.63 -55.83 28.54
CA LYS A 84 -37.20 -56.07 28.30
C LYS A 84 -36.57 -54.97 27.44
N ALA A 85 -37.22 -54.56 26.35
CA ALA A 85 -36.74 -53.47 25.49
C ALA A 85 -36.63 -52.16 26.28
N PHE A 86 -37.67 -51.78 27.03
CA PHE A 86 -37.68 -50.59 27.87
C PHE A 86 -36.59 -50.64 28.94
N ALA A 87 -36.39 -51.78 29.62
CA ALA A 87 -35.30 -51.94 30.59
C ALA A 87 -33.92 -51.81 29.93
N ILE A 88 -33.71 -52.37 28.74
CA ILE A 88 -32.46 -52.25 27.98
C ILE A 88 -32.24 -50.80 27.53
N THR A 89 -33.27 -50.08 27.06
CA THR A 89 -33.13 -48.66 26.72
C THR A 89 -32.92 -47.78 27.95
N SER A 90 -33.52 -48.08 29.09
CA SER A 90 -33.28 -47.35 30.34
C SER A 90 -31.89 -47.61 30.89
N ILE A 91 -31.39 -48.85 30.86
CA ILE A 91 -30.01 -49.17 31.21
C ILE A 91 -29.05 -48.53 30.21
N GLY A 92 -29.34 -48.56 28.91
CA GLY A 92 -28.56 -47.87 27.88
C GLY A 92 -28.52 -46.35 28.07
N LEU A 93 -29.64 -45.73 28.46
CA LEU A 93 -29.72 -44.30 28.78
C LEU A 93 -28.98 -43.97 30.08
N ILE A 94 -29.08 -44.82 31.12
CA ILE A 94 -28.35 -44.66 32.38
C ILE A 94 -26.85 -44.81 32.15
N VAL A 95 -26.42 -45.82 31.39
CA VAL A 95 -25.02 -46.03 31.00
C VAL A 95 -24.53 -44.89 30.11
N TYR A 96 -25.35 -44.39 29.18
CA TYR A 96 -25.03 -43.19 28.40
C TYR A 96 -24.86 -41.96 29.31
N THR A 97 -25.79 -41.69 30.23
CA THR A 97 -25.66 -40.57 31.17
C THR A 97 -24.51 -40.74 32.16
N LEU A 98 -24.16 -41.96 32.56
CA LEU A 98 -23.00 -42.24 33.42
C LEU A 98 -21.68 -42.13 32.65
N LEU A 99 -21.65 -42.53 31.37
CA LEU A 99 -20.50 -42.33 30.49
C LEU A 99 -20.33 -40.86 30.16
N THR A 100 -21.38 -40.12 29.80
CA THR A 100 -21.28 -38.67 29.57
C THR A 100 -21.03 -37.91 30.87
N SER A 101 -21.57 -38.34 32.02
CA SER A 101 -21.24 -37.71 33.31
C SER A 101 -19.80 -37.99 33.71
N ASN A 102 -19.25 -39.18 33.49
CA ASN A 102 -17.83 -39.45 33.68
C ASN A 102 -16.96 -38.69 32.69
N PHE A 103 -17.35 -38.60 31.42
CA PHE A 103 -16.62 -37.84 30.39
C PHE A 103 -16.56 -36.36 30.79
N LEU A 104 -17.70 -35.77 31.19
CA LEU A 104 -17.77 -34.44 31.79
C LEU A 104 -16.92 -34.34 33.07
N PHE A 105 -17.00 -35.31 33.99
CA PHE A 105 -16.18 -35.31 35.21
C PHE A 105 -14.67 -35.30 34.88
N THR A 106 -14.22 -36.12 33.93
CA THR A 106 -12.82 -36.12 33.48
C THR A 106 -12.44 -34.80 32.81
N SER A 107 -13.35 -34.16 32.06
CA SER A 107 -13.17 -32.79 31.54
C SER A 107 -13.20 -31.70 32.62
N PHE A 108 -13.60 -32.02 33.85
CA PHE A 108 -13.56 -31.12 35.02
C PHE A 108 -12.43 -31.41 36.01
N VAL A 109 -11.72 -32.55 35.89
CA VAL A 109 -10.57 -32.88 36.76
C VAL A 109 -9.27 -32.25 36.26
N THR A 110 -9.09 -32.09 34.94
CA THR A 110 -7.99 -31.33 34.34
C THR A 110 -8.52 -30.07 33.67
N PRO A 111 -7.88 -28.89 33.82
CA PRO A 111 -8.25 -27.73 33.03
C PRO A 111 -7.93 -28.02 31.57
N ILE A 112 -8.78 -27.55 30.65
CA ILE A 112 -8.44 -27.52 29.23
C ILE A 112 -7.29 -26.51 29.10
N PRO A 113 -6.10 -26.94 28.62
CA PRO A 113 -5.00 -26.02 28.37
C PRO A 113 -5.41 -25.05 27.25
N PRO A 114 -4.69 -23.92 27.07
CA PRO A 114 -4.74 -23.23 25.78
C PRO A 114 -4.45 -24.23 24.65
N PRO A 115 -4.94 -24.00 23.41
CA PRO A 115 -4.44 -24.76 22.26
C PRO A 115 -2.90 -24.66 22.23
N PRO A 116 -2.18 -25.64 21.67
CA PRO A 116 -0.72 -25.64 21.65
C PRO A 116 -0.21 -24.42 20.88
N LYS A 117 0.03 -23.34 21.63
CA LYS A 117 0.72 -22.13 21.21
C LYS A 117 2.18 -22.54 21.10
N TYR A 118 2.79 -22.34 19.94
CA TYR A 118 4.25 -22.37 19.90
C TYR A 118 4.74 -21.29 20.86
N ASN A 119 5.79 -21.56 21.62
CA ASN A 119 6.37 -20.55 22.49
C ASN A 119 6.90 -19.44 21.58
N VAL A 120 6.28 -18.26 21.60
CA VAL A 120 6.52 -17.19 20.61
C VAL A 120 7.98 -16.75 20.67
N GLU A 121 8.59 -16.84 21.84
CA GLU A 121 10.01 -16.59 22.10
C GLU A 121 10.91 -17.68 21.50
N GLU A 122 10.53 -18.97 21.54
CA GLU A 122 11.25 -20.05 20.83
C GLU A 122 11.16 -19.93 19.31
N VAL A 123 9.98 -19.58 18.77
CA VAL A 123 9.82 -19.37 17.31
C VAL A 123 10.57 -18.11 16.86
N THR A 124 10.55 -17.06 17.68
CA THR A 124 11.37 -15.84 17.50
C THR A 124 12.86 -16.21 17.50
N GLU A 125 13.33 -17.02 18.46
CA GLU A 125 14.74 -17.44 18.51
C GLU A 125 15.12 -18.30 17.30
N LEU A 126 14.30 -19.28 16.91
CA LEU A 126 14.53 -20.12 15.72
C LEU A 126 14.58 -19.27 14.44
N TYR A 127 13.62 -18.36 14.25
CA TYR A 127 13.59 -17.44 13.11
C TYR A 127 14.88 -16.60 13.01
N LEU A 128 15.26 -15.96 14.11
CA LEU A 128 16.49 -15.17 14.19
C LEU A 128 17.74 -16.03 13.99
N ASN A 129 17.76 -17.27 14.48
CA ASN A 129 18.89 -18.17 14.33
C ASN A 129 19.08 -18.65 12.88
N VAL A 130 18.00 -18.81 12.10
CA VAL A 130 18.12 -19.11 10.65
C VAL A 130 18.83 -17.97 9.91
N LEU A 131 18.45 -16.71 10.20
CA LEU A 131 19.03 -15.51 9.59
C LEU A 131 20.44 -15.17 10.10
N LYS A 132 20.77 -15.53 11.35
CA LYS A 132 22.11 -15.37 11.93
C LYS A 132 23.10 -16.46 11.49
N THR A 133 22.60 -17.68 11.22
CA THR A 133 23.45 -18.82 10.79
C THR A 133 23.77 -18.76 9.29
N SER A 134 22.84 -18.23 8.48
CA SER A 134 23.02 -18.06 7.04
C SER A 134 22.32 -16.77 6.61
N ASN A 135 23.08 -15.87 5.98
CA ASN A 135 22.61 -14.66 5.33
C ASN A 135 22.84 -14.81 3.83
N LEU A 136 21.77 -14.90 3.05
CA LEU A 136 21.82 -15.06 1.58
C LEU A 136 21.43 -13.75 0.87
N ALA A 137 21.34 -12.64 1.60
CA ALA A 137 20.91 -11.36 1.03
C ALA A 137 21.83 -10.88 -0.11
N ALA A 138 23.13 -11.16 -0.03
CA ALA A 138 24.07 -10.86 -1.11
C ALA A 138 23.77 -11.66 -2.40
N ASP A 139 23.40 -12.94 -2.26
CA ASP A 139 23.10 -13.83 -3.39
C ASP A 139 21.77 -13.44 -4.07
N TRP A 140 20.76 -13.07 -3.30
CA TRP A 140 19.48 -12.57 -3.84
C TRP A 140 19.65 -11.21 -4.51
N SER A 141 20.32 -10.26 -3.86
CA SER A 141 20.59 -8.94 -4.42
C SER A 141 21.36 -9.07 -5.74
N LYS A 142 22.41 -9.91 -5.81
CA LYS A 142 23.14 -10.19 -7.06
C LYS A 142 22.28 -10.89 -8.12
N ARG A 143 21.33 -11.76 -7.76
CA ARG A 143 20.43 -12.38 -8.74
C ARG A 143 19.46 -11.38 -9.33
N TYR A 144 18.83 -10.53 -8.53
CA TYR A 144 17.90 -9.52 -9.05
C TYR A 144 18.64 -8.53 -9.96
N THR A 145 19.68 -7.87 -9.44
CA THR A 145 20.48 -6.80 -10.10
C THR A 145 21.43 -7.27 -11.23
N SER A 146 21.19 -8.43 -11.85
CA SER A 146 22.03 -8.99 -12.91
C SER A 146 21.49 -8.78 -14.33
N GLU A 147 20.21 -8.42 -14.46
CA GLU A 147 19.49 -8.36 -15.73
C GLU A 147 18.50 -7.19 -15.69
N PRO A 148 18.29 -6.43 -16.78
CA PRO A 148 17.25 -5.39 -16.81
C PRO A 148 15.86 -5.98 -16.51
N HIS A 149 15.14 -5.30 -15.63
CA HIS A 149 13.81 -5.69 -15.15
C HIS A 149 12.92 -4.45 -15.00
N LEU A 150 12.74 -3.71 -16.10
CA LEU A 150 11.77 -2.62 -16.20
C LEU A 150 10.33 -3.19 -16.18
N ALA A 151 9.34 -2.42 -15.74
CA ALA A 151 7.94 -2.87 -15.59
C ALA A 151 7.42 -3.70 -16.78
N GLY A 152 6.84 -4.86 -16.49
CA GLY A 152 6.34 -5.82 -17.48
C GLY A 152 7.39 -6.55 -18.32
N THR A 153 8.69 -6.32 -18.10
CA THR A 153 9.79 -7.06 -18.74
C THR A 153 10.31 -8.20 -17.86
N ASN A 154 11.36 -8.90 -18.30
CA ASN A 154 12.03 -9.99 -17.57
C ASN A 154 11.11 -11.01 -16.83
N TYR A 155 10.24 -11.67 -17.60
CA TYR A 155 9.42 -12.79 -17.08
C TYR A 155 10.25 -13.93 -16.41
N PRO A 156 11.50 -14.26 -16.82
CA PRO A 156 12.34 -15.18 -16.06
C PRO A 156 12.55 -14.81 -14.58
N LEU A 157 12.57 -13.51 -14.25
CA LEU A 157 12.68 -13.02 -12.88
C LEU A 157 11.36 -13.19 -12.10
N VAL A 158 10.22 -12.95 -12.75
CA VAL A 158 8.87 -13.27 -12.23
C VAL A 158 8.78 -14.75 -11.84
N GLN A 159 9.26 -15.64 -12.71
CA GLN A 159 9.29 -17.08 -12.45
C GLN A 159 10.25 -17.44 -11.32
N PHE A 160 11.43 -16.83 -11.25
CA PHE A 160 12.39 -17.04 -10.15
C PHE A 160 11.79 -16.70 -8.77
N THR A 161 11.10 -15.55 -8.63
CA THR A 161 10.45 -15.18 -7.37
C THR A 161 9.31 -16.14 -7.01
N ALA A 162 8.51 -16.57 -8.00
CA ALA A 162 7.43 -17.54 -7.79
C ALA A 162 7.96 -18.94 -7.39
N ASP A 163 9.03 -19.40 -8.03
CA ASP A 163 9.70 -20.66 -7.71
C ASP A 163 10.31 -20.61 -6.30
N LYS A 164 10.90 -19.49 -5.89
CA LYS A 164 11.43 -19.31 -4.52
C LYS A 164 10.36 -19.26 -3.45
N PHE A 165 9.24 -18.56 -3.68
CA PHE A 165 8.09 -18.65 -2.77
C PHE A 165 7.59 -20.10 -2.63
N THR A 166 7.57 -20.86 -3.73
CA THR A 166 7.18 -22.28 -3.73
C THR A 166 8.19 -23.17 -2.98
N GLU A 167 9.50 -22.96 -3.19
CA GLU A 167 10.60 -23.66 -2.50
C GLU A 167 10.54 -23.47 -0.98
N PHE A 168 10.11 -22.29 -0.54
CA PHE A 168 9.95 -21.95 0.88
C PHE A 168 8.55 -22.28 1.44
N GLY A 169 7.70 -22.97 0.67
CA GLY A 169 6.44 -23.56 1.14
C GLY A 169 5.19 -22.68 1.01
N PHE A 170 5.27 -21.54 0.31
CA PHE A 170 4.11 -20.72 -0.04
C PHE A 170 3.46 -21.24 -1.33
N ASN A 171 2.14 -21.14 -1.42
CA ASN A 171 1.39 -21.40 -2.65
C ASN A 171 1.52 -20.18 -3.58
N ALA A 172 2.51 -20.22 -4.48
CA ALA A 172 2.83 -19.11 -5.39
C ALA A 172 1.90 -19.08 -6.62
N THR A 173 1.50 -17.88 -7.01
CA THR A 173 0.69 -17.60 -8.20
C THR A 173 1.12 -16.29 -8.85
N VAL A 174 0.88 -16.15 -10.16
CA VAL A 174 1.10 -14.89 -10.89
C VAL A 174 -0.26 -14.28 -11.21
N ASP A 175 -0.50 -13.04 -10.76
CA ASP A 175 -1.68 -12.23 -11.10
C ASP A 175 -1.26 -11.23 -12.18
N SER A 176 -1.41 -11.63 -13.45
CA SER A 176 -1.08 -10.81 -14.61
C SER A 176 -2.23 -9.89 -15.00
N PHE A 177 -1.90 -8.74 -15.58
CA PHE A 177 -2.86 -7.75 -16.09
C PHE A 177 -2.20 -6.81 -17.11
N GLU A 178 -2.99 -6.16 -17.95
CA GLU A 178 -2.50 -5.22 -18.97
C GLU A 178 -2.67 -3.76 -18.48
N THR A 179 -1.73 -2.87 -18.83
CA THR A 179 -1.76 -1.42 -18.55
C THR A 179 -1.09 -0.64 -19.69
N TYR A 180 -1.39 0.64 -19.83
CA TYR A 180 -0.78 1.53 -20.83
C TYR A 180 0.45 2.26 -20.25
N ILE A 181 1.65 1.86 -20.65
CA ILE A 181 2.93 2.47 -20.22
C ILE A 181 3.80 2.82 -21.43
N ASN A 182 4.97 3.44 -21.20
CA ASN A 182 5.87 3.87 -22.27
C ASN A 182 7.32 3.44 -22.05
N TYR A 183 7.96 2.96 -23.11
CA TYR A 183 9.39 2.66 -23.15
C TYR A 183 10.17 3.75 -23.91
N PRO A 184 11.45 3.99 -23.59
CA PRO A 184 12.24 4.97 -24.32
C PRO A 184 12.71 4.39 -25.66
N LYS A 185 12.77 5.24 -26.69
CA LYS A 185 13.48 4.92 -27.93
C LYS A 185 14.85 5.60 -27.94
N ASN A 186 15.78 5.04 -28.70
CA ASN A 186 17.16 5.55 -28.84
C ASN A 186 17.27 6.83 -29.71
N GLU A 187 16.17 7.58 -29.90
CA GLU A 187 16.12 8.79 -30.73
C GLU A 187 15.97 10.10 -29.93
N SER A 188 15.54 10.05 -28.66
CA SER A 188 15.42 11.23 -27.79
C SER A 188 16.76 11.97 -27.66
N PHE A 189 16.74 13.31 -27.72
CA PHE A 189 17.94 14.13 -27.60
C PHE A 189 17.69 15.51 -26.99
N LEU A 190 18.77 16.11 -26.49
CA LEU A 190 18.83 17.49 -26.05
C LEU A 190 19.94 18.23 -26.82
N THR A 191 19.71 19.50 -27.20
CA THR A 191 20.78 20.39 -27.66
C THR A 191 20.63 21.79 -27.09
N LEU A 192 21.75 22.43 -26.76
CA LEU A 192 21.86 23.86 -26.50
C LEU A 192 22.25 24.58 -27.79
N LYS A 193 21.47 25.62 -28.14
CA LYS A 193 21.66 26.47 -29.31
C LYS A 193 22.06 27.88 -28.87
N GLU A 194 22.91 28.51 -29.67
CA GLU A 194 23.27 29.93 -29.58
C GLU A 194 22.96 30.57 -30.94
N ASN A 195 22.05 31.56 -30.95
CA ASN A 195 21.58 32.23 -32.17
C ASN A 195 21.13 31.21 -33.27
N GLY A 196 20.39 30.18 -32.87
CA GLY A 196 19.89 29.10 -33.72
C GLY A 196 20.92 28.02 -34.10
N SER A 197 22.21 28.20 -33.80
CA SER A 197 23.27 27.22 -34.08
C SER A 197 23.50 26.30 -32.89
N VAL A 198 23.53 24.98 -33.08
CA VAL A 198 23.83 24.03 -31.99
C VAL A 198 25.30 24.21 -31.55
N ILE A 199 25.51 24.56 -30.28
CA ILE A 199 26.84 24.73 -29.68
C ILE A 199 27.23 23.59 -28.73
N TYR A 200 26.24 22.87 -28.18
CA TYR A 200 26.47 21.72 -27.30
C TYR A 200 25.32 20.72 -27.42
N LYS A 201 25.66 19.43 -27.37
CA LYS A 201 24.73 18.31 -27.37
C LYS A 201 25.15 17.35 -26.23
N PRO A 202 24.40 17.31 -25.11
CA PRO A 202 24.46 16.24 -24.13
C PRO A 202 24.34 14.86 -24.77
N THR A 203 25.02 13.89 -24.18
CA THR A 203 24.98 12.48 -24.56
C THR A 203 23.76 11.76 -23.96
N LEU A 204 23.26 12.23 -22.81
CA LEU A 204 22.13 11.66 -22.07
C LEU A 204 22.35 10.18 -21.69
N VAL A 205 23.61 9.80 -21.46
CA VAL A 205 24.02 8.49 -20.95
C VAL A 205 24.95 8.64 -19.75
N GLU A 206 25.00 7.59 -18.95
CA GLU A 206 25.86 7.48 -17.76
C GLU A 206 27.21 6.86 -18.16
N ASP A 207 28.31 7.26 -17.53
CA ASP A 207 29.65 6.76 -17.82
C ASP A 207 29.77 5.27 -17.47
N VAL A 208 30.29 4.46 -18.40
CA VAL A 208 30.57 3.03 -18.18
C VAL A 208 31.80 2.87 -17.27
N LEU A 209 31.70 2.01 -16.25
CA LEU A 209 32.71 1.83 -15.21
C LEU A 209 33.31 0.41 -15.24
N GLU A 210 34.64 0.30 -15.25
CA GLU A 210 35.34 -1.00 -15.32
C GLU A 210 35.05 -1.87 -14.08
N GLN A 211 34.87 -1.24 -12.92
CA GLN A 211 34.67 -1.92 -11.64
C GLN A 211 33.24 -2.39 -11.38
N ASP A 212 32.25 -1.93 -12.16
CA ASP A 212 30.83 -2.20 -11.94
C ASP A 212 30.17 -2.81 -13.19
N GLU A 213 30.04 -4.14 -13.18
CA GLU A 213 29.42 -4.96 -14.24
C GLU A 213 28.00 -4.47 -14.62
N THR A 214 27.29 -3.82 -13.70
CA THR A 214 25.93 -3.29 -13.87
C THR A 214 25.89 -2.13 -14.89
N THR A 215 27.00 -1.40 -15.02
CA THR A 215 27.16 -0.27 -15.95
C THR A 215 27.57 -0.70 -17.35
N GLN A 216 27.68 -2.01 -17.60
CA GLN A 216 28.22 -2.58 -18.83
C GLN A 216 27.17 -3.40 -19.58
N GLY A 217 27.14 -3.23 -20.90
CA GLY A 217 26.30 -3.99 -21.83
C GLY A 217 25.61 -3.13 -22.89
N GLU A 218 24.90 -3.79 -23.81
CA GLU A 218 24.00 -3.14 -24.79
C GLU A 218 22.55 -3.06 -24.27
N ASP A 219 22.32 -3.53 -23.04
CA ASP A 219 21.04 -3.69 -22.36
C ASP A 219 20.74 -2.58 -21.33
N LEU A 220 21.49 -1.47 -21.39
CA LEU A 220 21.33 -0.29 -20.54
C LEU A 220 20.14 0.56 -21.01
N ILE A 221 19.26 0.94 -20.07
CA ILE A 221 18.12 1.81 -20.36
C ILE A 221 18.61 3.27 -20.46
N PRO A 222 18.29 4.04 -21.52
CA PRO A 222 18.72 5.43 -21.69
C PRO A 222 18.05 6.38 -20.68
N ALA A 223 18.42 7.66 -20.70
CA ALA A 223 17.80 8.71 -19.89
C ALA A 223 16.37 9.03 -20.39
N PHE A 224 15.36 8.78 -19.55
CA PHE A 224 13.96 9.11 -19.83
C PHE A 224 13.14 9.23 -18.53
N HIS A 225 11.91 9.72 -18.64
CA HIS A 225 10.90 9.59 -17.59
C HIS A 225 9.70 8.74 -18.08
N GLY A 226 9.17 7.91 -17.19
CA GLY A 226 7.86 7.27 -17.39
C GLY A 226 6.75 8.32 -17.48
N TYR A 227 5.80 8.12 -18.37
CA TYR A 227 4.71 9.04 -18.75
C TYR A 227 5.15 10.42 -19.28
N SER A 228 6.39 10.59 -19.72
CA SER A 228 6.81 11.81 -20.43
C SER A 228 6.18 11.88 -21.82
N ALA A 229 5.57 13.01 -22.18
CA ALA A 229 4.90 13.20 -23.46
C ALA A 229 5.91 13.31 -24.62
N ASN A 230 5.55 12.78 -25.79
CA ASN A 230 6.40 12.88 -26.98
C ASN A 230 6.30 14.29 -27.58
N GLY A 231 7.41 14.83 -28.08
CA GLY A 231 7.42 16.16 -28.68
C GLY A 231 8.81 16.65 -29.09
N ASN A 232 8.84 17.66 -29.95
CA ASN A 232 10.05 18.38 -30.35
C ASN A 232 9.82 19.88 -30.12
N VAL A 233 10.48 20.44 -29.10
CA VAL A 233 10.32 21.85 -28.70
C VAL A 233 11.67 22.54 -28.68
N THR A 234 11.75 23.74 -29.27
CA THR A 234 12.90 24.67 -29.12
C THR A 234 12.37 25.96 -28.51
N ALA A 235 13.02 26.44 -27.46
CA ALA A 235 12.67 27.71 -26.80
C ALA A 235 13.84 28.26 -25.96
N GLU A 236 13.74 29.55 -25.60
CA GLU A 236 14.44 30.08 -24.43
C GLU A 236 14.15 29.22 -23.18
N TYR A 237 15.08 29.23 -22.22
CA TYR A 237 14.94 28.45 -21.01
C TYR A 237 15.24 29.26 -19.74
N ILE A 238 14.66 28.82 -18.63
CA ILE A 238 14.82 29.42 -17.30
C ILE A 238 15.13 28.35 -16.25
N PHE A 239 15.73 28.76 -15.14
CA PHE A 239 15.90 27.93 -13.95
C PHE A 239 14.79 28.24 -12.93
N ALA A 240 14.09 27.19 -12.47
CA ALA A 240 12.93 27.30 -11.57
C ALA A 240 13.13 26.55 -10.24
N ASN A 241 14.38 26.50 -9.74
CA ASN A 241 14.73 25.88 -8.45
C ASN A 241 14.24 24.42 -8.36
N TYR A 242 13.41 24.06 -7.38
CA TYR A 242 12.86 22.71 -7.25
C TYR A 242 11.64 22.47 -8.14
N GLY A 243 11.09 23.49 -8.81
CA GLY A 243 9.84 23.37 -9.54
C GLY A 243 8.63 23.12 -8.63
N SER A 244 8.68 23.60 -7.39
CA SER A 244 7.53 23.62 -6.49
C SER A 244 6.49 24.65 -6.93
N ILE A 245 5.25 24.52 -6.47
CA ILE A 245 4.22 25.54 -6.75
C ILE A 245 4.60 26.89 -6.11
N GLU A 246 5.34 26.88 -5.00
CA GLU A 246 5.99 28.05 -4.37
C GLU A 246 7.02 28.71 -5.29
N ASP A 247 7.86 27.93 -5.97
CA ASP A 247 8.84 28.47 -6.93
C ASP A 247 8.13 29.19 -8.09
N PHE A 248 7.09 28.59 -8.67
CA PHE A 248 6.32 29.21 -9.75
C PHE A 248 5.51 30.43 -9.27
N ARG A 249 4.98 30.41 -8.04
CA ARG A 249 4.36 31.58 -7.38
C ARG A 249 5.39 32.72 -7.22
N LEU A 250 6.61 32.42 -6.79
CA LEU A 250 7.70 33.39 -6.61
C LEU A 250 8.19 33.98 -7.95
N LEU A 251 8.36 33.14 -8.99
CA LEU A 251 8.72 33.57 -10.34
C LEU A 251 7.70 34.56 -10.91
N ASN A 252 6.41 34.21 -10.86
CA ASN A 252 5.31 35.07 -11.31
C ASN A 252 5.24 36.38 -10.50
N ALA A 253 5.33 36.31 -9.16
CA ALA A 253 5.35 37.50 -8.30
C ALA A 253 6.57 38.41 -8.54
N SER A 254 7.67 37.86 -9.06
CA SER A 254 8.88 38.59 -9.45
C SER A 254 8.83 39.11 -10.90
N GLY A 255 7.74 38.84 -11.64
CA GLY A 255 7.56 39.27 -13.03
C GLY A 255 8.29 38.42 -14.07
N VAL A 256 8.67 37.17 -13.73
CA VAL A 256 9.27 36.23 -14.68
C VAL A 256 8.17 35.48 -15.44
N ASP A 257 8.11 35.69 -16.76
CA ASP A 257 7.21 34.94 -17.63
C ASP A 257 7.79 33.55 -17.97
N VAL A 258 7.02 32.51 -17.65
CA VAL A 258 7.34 31.09 -17.91
C VAL A 258 6.74 30.63 -19.26
N THR A 259 5.79 31.39 -19.80
CA THR A 259 4.99 31.00 -20.97
C THR A 259 5.85 30.74 -22.20
N GLY A 260 5.70 29.56 -22.80
CA GLY A 260 6.45 29.20 -24.00
C GLY A 260 7.91 28.83 -23.78
N LYS A 261 8.41 28.81 -22.54
CA LYS A 261 9.82 28.51 -22.22
C LYS A 261 10.05 27.05 -21.83
N ILE A 262 11.29 26.61 -21.90
CA ILE A 262 11.74 25.35 -21.30
C ILE A 262 12.17 25.63 -19.86
N VAL A 263 11.77 24.77 -18.91
CA VAL A 263 12.05 24.94 -17.49
C VAL A 263 13.11 23.93 -17.05
N VAL A 264 14.20 24.40 -16.45
CA VAL A 264 15.24 23.57 -15.82
C VAL A 264 15.04 23.60 -14.30
N VAL A 265 14.95 22.43 -13.69
CA VAL A 265 14.72 22.24 -12.24
C VAL A 265 15.60 21.13 -11.69
N ARG A 266 15.87 21.18 -10.38
CA ARG A 266 16.50 20.06 -9.67
C ARG A 266 15.47 19.04 -9.17
N TYR A 267 15.94 17.81 -8.93
CA TYR A 267 15.27 16.80 -8.10
C TYR A 267 15.17 17.25 -6.63
N GLY A 268 14.69 16.39 -5.73
CA GLY A 268 14.47 16.73 -4.31
C GLY A 268 13.25 17.62 -4.04
N GLY A 269 12.94 17.86 -2.77
CA GLY A 269 11.83 18.71 -2.29
C GLY A 269 10.42 18.11 -2.47
N LEU A 270 10.04 17.78 -3.71
CA LEU A 270 8.74 17.22 -4.09
C LEU A 270 8.88 16.18 -5.21
N PHE A 271 7.86 15.35 -5.37
CA PHE A 271 7.80 14.32 -6.40
C PHE A 271 7.91 14.90 -7.83
N ARG A 272 8.67 14.22 -8.70
CA ARG A 272 9.07 14.71 -10.02
C ARG A 272 7.93 14.97 -11.00
N GLY A 273 6.84 14.18 -10.95
CA GLY A 273 5.66 14.42 -11.77
C GLY A 273 4.98 15.76 -11.50
N LEU A 274 5.00 16.22 -10.23
CA LEU A 274 4.45 17.53 -9.86
C LEU A 274 5.31 18.69 -10.37
N LYS A 275 6.64 18.52 -10.48
CA LYS A 275 7.52 19.51 -11.11
C LYS A 275 7.13 19.76 -12.57
N VAL A 276 6.85 18.68 -13.31
CA VAL A 276 6.38 18.76 -14.70
C VAL A 276 4.96 19.33 -14.78
N LYS A 277 4.08 18.96 -13.83
CA LYS A 277 2.72 19.50 -13.71
C LYS A 277 2.70 21.01 -13.53
N PHE A 278 3.41 21.53 -12.51
CA PHE A 278 3.41 22.96 -12.20
C PHE A 278 4.11 23.78 -13.30
N ALA A 279 5.14 23.24 -13.95
CA ALA A 279 5.73 23.85 -15.14
C ALA A 279 4.70 23.96 -16.29
N GLN A 280 3.94 22.89 -16.56
CA GLN A 280 2.89 22.87 -17.57
C GLN A 280 1.75 23.84 -17.25
N GLU A 281 1.31 23.90 -15.99
CA GLU A 281 0.28 24.83 -15.51
C GLU A 281 0.77 26.30 -15.55
N ALA A 282 2.06 26.54 -15.38
CA ALA A 282 2.72 27.83 -15.61
C ALA A 282 3.00 28.14 -17.10
N GLY A 283 2.59 27.28 -18.03
CA GLY A 283 2.70 27.51 -19.48
C GLY A 283 4.06 27.18 -20.11
N ALA A 284 4.92 26.43 -19.42
CA ALA A 284 6.16 25.90 -19.99
C ALA A 284 5.87 24.87 -21.11
N VAL A 285 6.78 24.75 -22.07
CA VAL A 285 6.66 23.83 -23.22
C VAL A 285 7.54 22.58 -23.12
N GLY A 286 8.39 22.48 -22.09
CA GLY A 286 9.18 21.29 -21.80
C GLY A 286 10.01 21.46 -20.53
N VAL A 287 10.45 20.33 -19.94
CA VAL A 287 11.14 20.32 -18.63
C VAL A 287 12.41 19.50 -18.65
N LEU A 288 13.48 20.01 -18.06
CA LEU A 288 14.75 19.33 -17.86
C LEU A 288 15.02 19.17 -16.36
N ILE A 289 15.22 17.94 -15.87
CA ILE A 289 15.39 17.65 -14.44
C ILE A 289 16.77 17.07 -14.16
N TYR A 290 17.49 17.60 -13.17
CA TYR A 290 18.82 17.12 -12.77
C TYR A 290 18.95 16.88 -11.27
N SER A 291 19.89 16.03 -10.83
CA SER A 291 20.22 15.89 -9.40
C SER A 291 21.29 16.91 -9.02
N ASP A 292 21.01 17.83 -8.10
CA ASP A 292 21.98 18.85 -7.68
C ASP A 292 22.94 18.29 -6.61
N PRO A 293 24.27 18.43 -6.75
CA PRO A 293 25.21 17.95 -5.74
C PRO A 293 25.05 18.57 -4.35
N ALA A 294 24.41 19.75 -4.22
CA ALA A 294 24.13 20.33 -2.91
C ALA A 294 23.02 19.60 -2.12
N ASP A 295 22.26 18.73 -2.78
CA ASP A 295 21.20 17.94 -2.14
C ASP A 295 21.78 16.64 -1.51
N ASP A 296 23.04 16.29 -1.83
CA ASP A 296 23.73 15.09 -1.33
C ASP A 296 24.18 15.22 0.13
N HIS A 297 24.06 14.14 0.92
CA HIS A 297 24.36 14.15 2.36
C HIS A 297 25.85 13.90 2.68
N VAL A 298 26.72 14.31 1.75
CA VAL A 298 28.15 13.99 1.66
C VAL A 298 28.93 15.28 1.39
N ASP A 299 30.17 15.37 1.85
CA ASP A 299 31.02 16.54 1.65
C ASP A 299 31.45 16.68 0.16
N GLU A 300 31.40 17.90 -0.41
CA GLU A 300 31.80 18.16 -1.80
C GLU A 300 33.26 17.76 -2.13
N SER A 301 34.11 17.55 -1.11
CA SER A 301 35.49 17.11 -1.27
C SER A 301 35.66 15.59 -1.33
N GLU A 302 34.61 14.81 -1.08
CA GLU A 302 34.65 13.35 -1.21
C GLU A 302 34.84 12.91 -2.66
N VAL A 303 35.52 11.77 -2.84
CA VAL A 303 35.80 11.24 -4.18
C VAL A 303 34.52 10.62 -4.76
N SER A 304 34.21 10.96 -6.01
CA SER A 304 33.09 10.37 -6.75
C SER A 304 33.20 8.85 -6.89
N TYR A 305 32.04 8.19 -6.86
CA TYR A 305 31.83 6.81 -7.28
C TYR A 305 32.35 6.59 -8.73
N PRO A 306 33.06 5.48 -9.05
CA PRO A 306 33.21 4.25 -8.27
C PRO A 306 34.39 4.22 -7.28
N GLU A 307 35.18 5.29 -7.19
CA GLU A 307 36.41 5.29 -6.39
C GLU A 307 36.16 5.69 -4.93
N GLY A 308 35.19 6.57 -4.69
CA GLY A 308 34.75 6.98 -3.34
C GLY A 308 33.22 7.02 -3.16
N PRO A 309 32.75 7.59 -2.04
CA PRO A 309 31.34 7.59 -1.64
C PRO A 309 30.52 8.76 -2.23
N GLY A 310 31.15 9.73 -2.88
CA GLY A 310 30.48 10.89 -3.49
C GLY A 310 29.75 10.54 -4.78
N ARG A 311 28.82 11.41 -5.23
CA ARG A 311 28.06 11.18 -6.47
C ARG A 311 28.98 11.09 -7.69
N ASN A 312 28.75 10.11 -8.56
CA ASN A 312 29.31 10.09 -9.91
C ASN A 312 28.74 11.27 -10.75
N PRO A 313 29.59 12.08 -11.43
CA PRO A 313 29.14 13.24 -12.20
C PRO A 313 28.10 12.97 -13.28
N SER A 314 28.13 11.79 -13.89
CA SER A 314 27.25 11.39 -14.99
C SER A 314 25.98 10.66 -14.54
N SER A 315 25.73 10.53 -13.23
CA SER A 315 24.55 9.83 -12.69
C SER A 315 23.24 10.53 -13.10
N ILE A 316 22.29 9.75 -13.64
CA ILE A 316 20.98 10.19 -14.12
C ILE A 316 19.88 9.46 -13.35
N GLN A 317 19.08 10.20 -12.57
CA GLN A 317 17.86 9.67 -11.95
C GLN A 317 16.73 9.60 -13.00
N ARG A 318 16.28 8.38 -13.31
CA ARG A 318 15.03 8.12 -14.06
C ARG A 318 13.81 8.19 -13.12
N GLY A 319 12.60 7.98 -13.61
CA GLY A 319 11.39 8.03 -12.78
C GLY A 319 10.12 8.33 -13.54
N SER A 320 8.97 7.96 -12.99
CA SER A 320 7.67 8.39 -13.51
C SER A 320 7.43 9.87 -13.24
N VAL A 321 6.85 10.56 -14.23
CA VAL A 321 6.29 11.91 -14.13
C VAL A 321 4.76 11.93 -14.16
N GLN A 322 4.09 10.80 -13.88
CA GLN A 322 2.64 10.75 -13.58
C GLN A 322 2.28 11.76 -12.48
N PHE A 323 1.05 12.25 -12.42
CA PHE A 323 0.55 13.10 -11.33
C PHE A 323 0.04 12.21 -10.18
N LEU A 324 0.96 11.51 -9.53
CA LEU A 324 0.69 10.45 -8.53
C LEU A 324 -0.22 10.89 -7.37
N SER A 325 -0.16 12.16 -6.95
CA SER A 325 -1.07 12.70 -5.91
C SER A 325 -2.49 12.99 -6.41
N GLU A 326 -2.76 12.98 -7.71
CA GLU A 326 -4.12 13.06 -8.28
C GLU A 326 -4.63 11.68 -8.73
N LEU A 327 -3.78 10.91 -9.42
CA LEU A 327 -4.15 9.68 -10.11
C LEU A 327 -3.01 8.64 -10.05
N PRO A 328 -2.89 7.86 -8.96
CA PRO A 328 -2.02 6.70 -8.88
C PRO A 328 -2.69 5.46 -9.49
N GLY A 329 -1.89 4.52 -10.00
CA GLY A 329 -2.33 3.33 -10.74
C GLY A 329 -2.27 3.51 -12.26
N ASP A 330 -2.99 2.65 -12.99
CA ASP A 330 -3.16 2.78 -14.44
C ASP A 330 -3.94 4.07 -14.79
N PRO A 331 -3.38 4.99 -15.60
CA PRO A 331 -4.06 6.23 -15.98
C PRO A 331 -5.31 6.00 -16.86
N THR A 332 -5.40 4.85 -17.55
CA THR A 332 -6.54 4.51 -18.43
C THR A 332 -7.77 4.00 -17.68
N ARG A 333 -7.66 3.68 -16.38
CA ARG A 333 -8.70 2.98 -15.60
C ARG A 333 -10.09 3.64 -15.56
N PHE A 334 -10.18 4.91 -15.91
CA PHE A 334 -11.43 5.69 -15.93
C PHE A 334 -12.01 5.91 -17.34
N LEU A 335 -11.37 5.36 -18.38
CA LEU A 335 -11.88 5.39 -19.75
C LEU A 335 -12.99 4.35 -19.96
N GLU A 336 -13.99 4.66 -20.80
CA GLU A 336 -15.04 3.70 -21.19
C GLU A 336 -14.49 2.59 -22.12
N ASP A 337 -13.54 2.97 -22.99
CA ASP A 337 -12.67 2.07 -23.76
C ASP A 337 -11.23 2.54 -23.54
N PRO A 338 -10.36 1.76 -22.87
CA PRO A 338 -8.98 2.15 -22.64
C PRO A 338 -8.16 2.18 -23.93
N TYR A 339 -8.59 1.51 -25.01
CA TYR A 339 -7.85 1.40 -26.27
C TYR A 339 -8.21 2.51 -27.29
N ASP A 340 -9.15 3.42 -27.00
CA ASP A 340 -9.50 4.53 -27.91
C ASP A 340 -8.34 5.54 -28.04
N PRO A 341 -7.76 5.74 -29.23
CA PRO A 341 -6.68 6.72 -29.45
C PRO A 341 -7.07 8.16 -29.10
N VAL A 342 -8.35 8.53 -29.18
CA VAL A 342 -8.82 9.89 -28.84
C VAL A 342 -8.86 10.08 -27.32
N ALA A 343 -9.36 9.11 -26.57
CA ALA A 343 -9.27 9.07 -25.12
C ALA A 343 -7.81 9.03 -24.63
N LEU A 344 -6.96 8.17 -25.20
CA LEU A 344 -5.54 8.02 -24.85
C LEU A 344 -4.76 9.33 -25.01
N ALA A 345 -4.99 10.09 -26.09
CA ALA A 345 -4.39 11.41 -26.28
C ALA A 345 -4.78 12.40 -25.15
N ASN A 346 -6.02 12.29 -24.65
CA ASN A 346 -6.61 13.21 -23.66
C ASN A 346 -6.54 12.72 -22.20
N LEU A 347 -5.79 11.64 -21.91
CA LEU A 347 -5.60 11.10 -20.56
C LEU A 347 -5.25 12.17 -19.52
N THR A 348 -5.97 12.16 -18.40
CA THR A 348 -5.63 12.93 -17.19
C THR A 348 -4.55 12.22 -16.37
N GLY A 349 -3.94 12.91 -15.41
CA GLY A 349 -2.94 12.33 -14.51
C GLY A 349 -1.57 12.06 -15.14
N ILE A 350 -1.33 12.44 -16.41
CA ILE A 350 -0.01 12.38 -17.05
C ILE A 350 0.32 13.70 -17.80
N PRO A 351 1.61 14.07 -17.92
CA PRO A 351 2.03 15.24 -18.69
C PRO A 351 1.57 15.26 -20.15
N LYS A 352 1.50 16.47 -20.69
CA LYS A 352 1.29 16.79 -22.11
C LYS A 352 2.48 17.55 -22.72
N ILE A 353 3.50 17.87 -21.92
CA ILE A 353 4.77 18.47 -22.37
C ILE A 353 5.94 17.48 -22.21
N PRO A 354 6.93 17.50 -23.12
CA PRO A 354 8.09 16.62 -23.04
C PRO A 354 8.99 16.97 -21.86
N SER A 355 9.51 15.93 -21.19
CA SER A 355 10.52 16.07 -20.14
C SER A 355 11.62 15.01 -20.25
N LEU A 356 12.83 15.37 -19.85
CA LEU A 356 13.99 14.47 -19.80
C LEU A 356 14.77 14.65 -18.48
N PRO A 357 15.36 13.59 -17.92
CA PRO A 357 16.38 13.70 -16.89
C PRO A 357 17.76 13.93 -17.49
N ILE A 358 18.67 14.54 -16.74
CA ILE A 358 20.06 14.80 -17.13
C ILE A 358 21.00 14.73 -15.92
N SER A 359 22.26 14.39 -16.14
CA SER A 359 23.29 14.38 -15.11
C SER A 359 23.83 15.78 -14.83
N TYR A 360 24.37 16.00 -13.62
CA TYR A 360 24.88 17.34 -13.27
C TYR A 360 26.12 17.74 -14.09
N LYS A 361 26.92 16.76 -14.53
CA LYS A 361 28.00 16.90 -15.53
C LYS A 361 27.52 17.53 -16.84
N GLU A 362 26.35 17.12 -17.34
CA GLU A 362 25.83 17.59 -18.63
C GLU A 362 24.87 18.78 -18.54
N VAL A 363 24.29 19.06 -17.36
CA VAL A 363 23.48 20.27 -17.13
C VAL A 363 24.35 21.51 -16.85
N GLN A 364 25.57 21.33 -16.31
CA GLN A 364 26.47 22.44 -15.97
C GLN A 364 26.81 23.37 -17.17
N PRO A 365 27.10 22.88 -18.39
CA PRO A 365 27.30 23.74 -19.57
C PRO A 365 26.04 24.49 -20.04
N ILE A 366 24.85 24.04 -19.63
CA ILE A 366 23.55 24.66 -19.93
C ILE A 366 23.24 25.75 -18.89
N LEU A 367 23.33 25.45 -17.60
CA LEU A 367 23.04 26.39 -16.52
C LEU A 367 24.06 27.54 -16.46
N SER A 368 25.34 27.28 -16.74
CA SER A 368 26.38 28.33 -16.77
C SER A 368 26.20 29.41 -17.85
N LYS A 369 25.24 29.25 -18.78
CA LYS A 369 24.80 30.31 -19.70
C LYS A 369 23.74 31.23 -19.12
N LEU A 370 23.01 30.81 -18.09
CA LEU A 370 22.08 31.66 -17.35
C LEU A 370 22.81 32.56 -16.33
N SER A 371 24.07 32.26 -16.00
CA SER A 371 24.86 33.05 -15.06
C SER A 371 24.94 34.53 -15.45
N GLY A 372 24.55 35.42 -14.54
CA GLY A 372 24.45 36.86 -14.80
C GLY A 372 23.26 37.30 -15.68
N HIS A 373 22.31 36.40 -16.00
CA HIS A 373 21.12 36.70 -16.79
C HIS A 373 19.82 36.41 -16.02
N GLY A 374 18.86 37.32 -16.09
CA GLY A 374 17.60 37.23 -15.35
C GLY A 374 17.69 37.76 -13.91
N LEU A 375 16.85 37.23 -13.01
CA LEU A 375 16.83 37.60 -11.60
C LEU A 375 17.60 36.58 -10.75
N GLN A 376 18.21 37.05 -9.65
CA GLN A 376 18.68 36.19 -8.56
C GLN A 376 17.64 36.23 -7.43
N LEU A 377 17.05 35.08 -7.11
CA LEU A 377 15.93 34.97 -6.15
C LEU A 377 16.34 34.31 -4.82
N GLY A 378 17.64 34.26 -4.51
CA GLY A 378 18.17 33.60 -3.31
C GLY A 378 18.22 32.06 -3.41
N PHE A 379 18.21 31.52 -4.62
CA PHE A 379 18.46 30.10 -4.87
C PHE A 379 19.97 29.82 -4.78
N GLU A 380 20.36 28.67 -4.21
CA GLU A 380 21.76 28.22 -4.04
C GLU A 380 21.89 26.73 -4.39
N GLY A 381 23.10 26.24 -4.71
CA GLY A 381 23.36 24.82 -5.01
C GLY A 381 24.81 24.53 -5.47
N GLY A 382 25.10 23.28 -5.84
CA GLY A 382 26.45 22.75 -6.07
C GLY A 382 26.99 22.82 -7.51
N ILE A 383 26.19 23.26 -8.49
CA ILE A 383 26.61 23.41 -9.90
C ILE A 383 27.69 24.49 -10.07
N LYS A 384 28.94 24.05 -10.24
CA LYS A 384 30.13 24.92 -10.35
C LYS A 384 30.07 25.82 -11.59
N GLY A 385 30.09 27.13 -11.37
CA GLY A 385 30.01 28.14 -12.46
C GLY A 385 28.59 28.55 -12.84
N PHE A 386 27.56 28.04 -12.15
CA PHE A 386 26.22 28.61 -12.14
C PHE A 386 26.06 29.51 -10.91
N ASP A 387 25.50 30.71 -11.08
CA ASP A 387 25.22 31.65 -9.98
C ASP A 387 23.74 31.63 -9.53
N TYR A 388 22.98 30.64 -9.99
CA TYR A 388 21.56 30.44 -9.70
C TYR A 388 20.62 31.58 -10.16
N SER A 389 21.08 32.41 -11.10
CA SER A 389 20.21 33.33 -11.82
C SER A 389 19.18 32.59 -12.68
N VAL A 390 17.94 33.11 -12.69
CA VAL A 390 16.76 32.49 -13.29
C VAL A 390 16.81 32.45 -14.82
N GLY A 391 17.54 33.35 -15.49
CA GLY A 391 17.41 33.56 -16.92
C GLY A 391 16.12 34.30 -17.32
N PRO A 392 15.71 34.24 -18.61
CA PRO A 392 16.42 33.58 -19.71
C PRO A 392 17.70 34.34 -20.13
N ALA A 393 18.61 33.63 -20.79
CA ALA A 393 19.81 34.23 -21.39
C ALA A 393 19.56 34.55 -22.87
N PRO A 394 19.55 35.84 -23.30
CA PRO A 394 19.17 36.22 -24.66
C PRO A 394 20.02 35.55 -25.74
N GLY A 395 19.36 34.91 -26.70
CA GLY A 395 20.02 34.20 -27.80
C GLY A 395 20.43 32.75 -27.50
N PHE A 396 20.22 32.26 -26.27
CA PHE A 396 20.40 30.85 -25.92
C PHE A 396 19.05 30.12 -25.84
N GLU A 397 18.96 28.98 -26.54
CA GLU A 397 17.76 28.14 -26.57
C GLU A 397 18.11 26.70 -26.23
N LEU A 398 17.22 26.00 -25.52
CA LEU A 398 17.25 24.55 -25.46
C LEU A 398 16.33 23.96 -26.54
N ASN A 399 16.69 22.78 -27.03
CA ASN A 399 15.82 21.97 -27.85
C ASN A 399 15.73 20.56 -27.26
N ILE A 400 14.56 20.24 -26.72
CA ILE A 400 14.19 18.91 -26.22
C ILE A 400 13.47 18.19 -27.35
N TYR A 401 13.97 17.01 -27.72
CA TYR A 401 13.23 16.01 -28.47
C TYR A 401 13.06 14.76 -27.59
N ASN A 402 11.81 14.39 -27.35
CA ASN A 402 11.46 13.18 -26.60
C ASN A 402 10.55 12.30 -27.48
N ASP A 403 10.95 11.05 -27.72
CA ASP A 403 10.12 10.04 -28.39
C ASP A 403 10.14 8.71 -27.63
N ASN A 404 9.05 8.43 -26.94
CA ASN A 404 8.80 7.16 -26.25
C ASN A 404 7.84 6.29 -27.06
N GLU A 405 7.96 4.97 -26.98
CA GLU A 405 6.95 4.03 -27.45
C GLU A 405 5.92 3.79 -26.35
N TYR A 406 4.72 4.38 -26.50
CA TYR A 406 3.57 4.07 -25.64
C TYR A 406 2.87 2.80 -26.15
N VAL A 407 2.63 1.85 -25.24
CA VAL A 407 2.13 0.51 -25.57
C VAL A 407 1.34 -0.08 -24.39
N PHE A 408 0.41 -0.99 -24.68
CA PHE A 408 -0.22 -1.83 -23.67
C PHE A 408 0.70 -3.01 -23.31
N THR A 409 1.12 -3.08 -22.05
CA THR A 409 2.04 -4.10 -21.53
C THR A 409 1.34 -4.98 -20.49
N ASN A 410 1.57 -6.29 -20.56
CA ASN A 410 1.16 -7.24 -19.52
C ASN A 410 2.17 -7.30 -18.35
N LEU A 411 1.83 -6.68 -17.23
CA LEU A 411 2.53 -6.72 -15.94
C LEU A 411 2.15 -7.98 -15.15
N ASN A 412 2.97 -8.37 -14.18
CA ASN A 412 2.93 -9.68 -13.51
C ASN A 412 3.27 -9.56 -12.01
N ASN A 413 2.25 -9.43 -11.17
CA ASN A 413 2.40 -9.53 -9.72
C ASN A 413 2.66 -11.00 -9.32
N VAL A 414 3.62 -11.27 -8.42
CA VAL A 414 3.82 -12.60 -7.84
C VAL A 414 3.28 -12.64 -6.42
N ILE A 415 2.34 -13.55 -6.17
CA ILE A 415 1.58 -13.67 -4.92
C ILE A 415 1.83 -15.04 -4.29
N GLY A 416 2.51 -15.08 -3.14
CA GLY A 416 2.77 -16.29 -2.36
C GLY A 416 1.89 -16.38 -1.12
N MET A 417 0.94 -17.32 -1.08
CA MET A 417 0.01 -17.50 0.04
C MET A 417 0.41 -18.66 0.96
N TYR A 418 0.43 -18.42 2.27
CA TYR A 418 0.47 -19.47 3.30
C TYR A 418 -0.78 -19.38 4.19
N GLU A 419 -1.59 -20.43 4.19
CA GLU A 419 -2.83 -20.48 4.98
C GLU A 419 -2.53 -20.72 6.47
N GLY A 420 -2.90 -19.77 7.33
CA GLY A 420 -2.77 -19.87 8.79
C GLY A 420 -3.84 -20.74 9.44
N ALA A 421 -3.94 -20.70 10.77
CA ALA A 421 -5.02 -21.35 11.52
C ALA A 421 -6.35 -20.59 11.44
N ASP A 422 -6.31 -19.28 11.14
CA ASP A 422 -7.48 -18.42 10.97
C ASP A 422 -7.45 -17.74 9.58
N PRO A 423 -8.17 -18.26 8.58
CA PRO A 423 -8.22 -17.67 7.24
C PRO A 423 -9.02 -16.36 7.17
N SER A 424 -9.61 -15.91 8.28
CA SER A 424 -10.21 -14.58 8.40
C SER A 424 -9.21 -13.52 8.88
N ASN A 425 -7.98 -13.92 9.23
CA ASN A 425 -6.86 -13.05 9.59
C ASN A 425 -5.76 -13.18 8.54
N LEU A 426 -5.55 -12.13 7.74
CA LEU A 426 -4.51 -12.07 6.72
C LEU A 426 -3.54 -10.93 6.99
N ILE A 427 -2.24 -11.22 7.06
CA ILE A 427 -1.20 -10.19 7.02
C ILE A 427 -0.60 -10.22 5.61
N VAL A 428 -0.50 -9.05 4.98
CA VAL A 428 0.19 -8.87 3.70
C VAL A 428 1.54 -8.25 3.96
N ILE A 429 2.58 -8.76 3.31
CA ILE A 429 3.89 -8.13 3.21
C ILE A 429 4.23 -7.94 1.73
N GLY A 430 4.66 -6.73 1.36
CA GLY A 430 4.78 -6.32 -0.04
C GLY A 430 6.00 -5.45 -0.34
N ASN A 431 6.44 -5.53 -1.58
CA ASN A 431 7.60 -4.89 -2.19
C ASN A 431 7.47 -5.01 -3.71
N HIS A 432 7.93 -4.04 -4.50
CA HIS A 432 7.98 -4.19 -5.96
C HIS A 432 9.28 -4.84 -6.44
N ARG A 433 9.34 -5.17 -7.73
CA ARG A 433 10.45 -5.92 -8.35
C ARG A 433 10.90 -5.31 -9.67
N ASP A 434 10.06 -4.48 -10.28
CA ASP A 434 10.49 -3.65 -11.39
C ASP A 434 11.34 -2.48 -10.91
N ALA A 435 12.35 -2.12 -11.72
CA ALA A 435 13.22 -0.97 -11.52
C ALA A 435 13.54 -0.31 -12.88
N TRP A 436 13.90 0.97 -12.92
CA TRP A 436 14.25 1.65 -14.18
C TRP A 436 15.42 1.04 -14.97
N ILE A 437 16.30 0.29 -14.32
CA ILE A 437 17.61 -0.11 -14.84
C ILE A 437 17.99 -1.55 -14.43
N LYS A 438 19.16 -2.02 -14.88
CA LYS A 438 19.72 -3.37 -14.67
C LYS A 438 20.13 -3.67 -13.22
N GLY A 439 20.41 -2.61 -12.45
CA GLY A 439 20.72 -2.68 -11.02
C GLY A 439 19.46 -2.60 -10.17
N GLY A 440 19.25 -1.47 -9.52
CA GLY A 440 18.17 -1.28 -8.55
C GLY A 440 18.47 -2.01 -7.24
N ALA A 441 19.73 -1.93 -6.78
CA ALA A 441 20.21 -2.70 -5.65
C ALA A 441 19.63 -2.21 -4.32
N GLY A 442 19.38 -0.89 -4.20
CA GLY A 442 18.48 -0.31 -3.23
C GLY A 442 17.03 -0.44 -3.68
N ASP A 443 16.68 0.24 -4.79
CA ASP A 443 15.31 0.37 -5.30
C ASP A 443 15.01 -0.60 -6.46
N PRO A 444 14.16 -1.63 -6.29
CA PRO A 444 13.53 -2.12 -5.05
C PRO A 444 14.24 -3.36 -4.47
N ASN A 445 15.35 -3.78 -5.06
CA ASN A 445 15.82 -5.15 -4.85
C ASN A 445 16.47 -5.39 -3.48
N SER A 446 16.72 -4.34 -2.69
CA SER A 446 17.01 -4.50 -1.26
C SER A 446 15.80 -5.06 -0.50
N GLY A 447 14.59 -4.59 -0.82
CA GLY A 447 13.32 -5.13 -0.32
C GLY A 447 12.99 -6.51 -0.86
N SER A 448 13.17 -6.77 -2.17
CA SER A 448 12.93 -8.10 -2.75
C SER A 448 13.91 -9.15 -2.20
N THR A 449 15.12 -8.72 -1.86
CA THR A 449 16.11 -9.50 -1.11
C THR A 449 15.63 -9.83 0.32
N VAL A 450 15.15 -8.82 1.06
CA VAL A 450 14.58 -8.99 2.40
C VAL A 450 13.35 -9.90 2.40
N LEU A 451 12.46 -9.76 1.41
CA LEU A 451 11.26 -10.57 1.23
C LEU A 451 11.60 -12.05 1.01
N LEU A 452 12.64 -12.36 0.22
CA LEU A 452 13.13 -13.73 0.07
C LEU A 452 13.75 -14.30 1.35
N GLU A 453 14.50 -13.50 2.12
CA GLU A 453 15.05 -13.97 3.40
C GLU A 453 13.97 -14.22 4.46
N ILE A 454 12.94 -13.38 4.52
CA ILE A 454 11.75 -13.60 5.37
C ILE A 454 11.02 -14.87 4.94
N ALA A 455 10.78 -15.05 3.63
CA ALA A 455 10.14 -16.24 3.09
C ALA A 455 10.95 -17.52 3.43
N ARG A 456 12.28 -17.49 3.26
CA ARG A 456 13.18 -18.60 3.58
C ARG A 456 13.15 -18.96 5.07
N ALA A 457 13.25 -17.97 5.95
CA ALA A 457 13.27 -18.20 7.40
C ALA A 457 11.92 -18.69 7.93
N LEU A 458 10.79 -18.20 7.40
CA LEU A 458 9.47 -18.79 7.64
C LEU A 458 9.37 -20.22 7.10
N GLY A 459 9.94 -20.50 5.91
CA GLY A 459 9.96 -21.82 5.29
C GLY A 459 10.66 -22.90 6.14
N GLU A 460 11.74 -22.55 6.86
CA GLU A 460 12.36 -23.48 7.82
C GLU A 460 11.46 -23.76 9.03
N LEU A 461 10.73 -22.76 9.55
CA LEU A 461 9.73 -22.98 10.59
C LEU A 461 8.58 -23.89 10.11
N PHE A 462 8.09 -23.68 8.88
CA PHE A 462 7.05 -24.52 8.29
C PHE A 462 7.48 -25.98 8.12
N LYS A 463 8.77 -26.24 7.82
CA LYS A 463 9.35 -27.61 7.79
C LYS A 463 9.39 -28.26 9.18
N LEU A 464 9.52 -27.47 10.25
CA LEU A 464 9.37 -27.90 11.64
C LEU A 464 7.89 -28.04 12.08
N GLY A 465 6.94 -27.79 11.16
CA GLY A 465 5.50 -27.92 11.39
C GLY A 465 4.84 -26.68 11.99
N PHE A 466 5.56 -25.56 12.15
CA PHE A 466 4.96 -24.29 12.58
C PHE A 466 3.83 -23.88 11.65
N LYS A 467 2.71 -23.44 12.23
CA LYS A 467 1.57 -22.88 11.49
C LYS A 467 1.03 -21.66 12.25
N PRO A 468 1.21 -20.43 11.73
CA PRO A 468 0.80 -19.21 12.41
C PRO A 468 -0.72 -19.09 12.57
N GLN A 469 -1.20 -18.26 13.51
CA GLN A 469 -2.63 -17.96 13.61
C GLN A 469 -3.14 -17.17 12.40
N ALA A 470 -2.43 -16.12 11.99
CA ALA A 470 -2.72 -15.40 10.75
C ALA A 470 -2.28 -16.20 9.51
N SER A 471 -3.01 -16.03 8.41
CA SER A 471 -2.50 -16.35 7.07
C SER A 471 -1.54 -15.26 6.61
N ILE A 472 -0.57 -15.62 5.77
CA ILE A 472 0.48 -14.72 5.28
C ILE A 472 0.40 -14.67 3.76
N LEU A 473 0.35 -13.46 3.19
CA LEU A 473 0.51 -13.22 1.76
C LEU A 473 1.79 -12.42 1.53
N LEU A 474 2.73 -13.02 0.80
CA LEU A 474 3.87 -12.34 0.21
C LEU A 474 3.44 -11.76 -1.14
N ALA A 475 3.75 -10.51 -1.41
CA ALA A 475 3.53 -9.89 -2.71
C ALA A 475 4.84 -9.30 -3.26
N SER A 476 5.16 -9.64 -4.50
CA SER A 476 6.19 -9.00 -5.30
C SER A 476 5.51 -8.32 -6.49
N TRP A 477 5.33 -7.00 -6.38
CA TRP A 477 4.57 -6.18 -7.32
C TRP A 477 5.35 -5.90 -8.62
N ASP A 478 4.65 -5.39 -9.64
CA ASP A 478 5.19 -5.04 -10.96
C ASP A 478 4.51 -3.74 -11.45
N GLY A 479 5.28 -2.79 -11.95
CA GLY A 479 4.81 -1.46 -12.35
C GLY A 479 4.64 -0.48 -11.18
N GLU A 480 5.35 -0.64 -10.06
CA GLU A 480 5.40 0.43 -9.05
C GLU A 480 5.99 1.69 -9.66
N GLU A 481 7.12 1.55 -10.35
CA GLU A 481 7.98 2.64 -10.80
C GLU A 481 7.23 3.66 -11.68
N TYR A 482 6.30 3.15 -12.49
CA TYR A 482 5.44 3.96 -13.35
C TYR A 482 4.34 4.70 -12.57
N GLY A 483 3.87 4.15 -11.44
CA GLY A 483 2.88 4.78 -10.58
C GLY A 483 2.02 3.80 -9.78
N LEU A 484 2.64 2.93 -8.97
CA LEU A 484 1.94 1.98 -8.08
C LEU A 484 1.00 1.00 -8.81
N ILE A 485 1.28 0.66 -10.06
CA ILE A 485 0.30 0.02 -10.94
C ILE A 485 -0.04 -1.40 -10.47
N GLY A 486 0.96 -2.20 -10.12
CA GLY A 486 0.79 -3.59 -9.69
C GLY A 486 -0.05 -3.74 -8.42
N SER A 487 0.34 -3.05 -7.36
CA SER A 487 -0.39 -3.00 -6.09
C SER A 487 -1.78 -2.38 -6.25
N THR A 488 -1.91 -1.25 -6.94
CA THR A 488 -3.20 -0.58 -7.15
C THR A 488 -4.18 -1.47 -7.91
N SER A 489 -3.75 -2.06 -9.03
CA SER A 489 -4.59 -2.93 -9.86
C SER A 489 -5.04 -4.19 -9.10
N TYR A 490 -4.18 -4.77 -8.26
CA TYR A 490 -4.52 -5.90 -7.40
C TYR A 490 -5.48 -5.48 -6.27
N ALA A 491 -5.18 -4.38 -5.59
CA ALA A 491 -5.93 -3.92 -4.42
C ALA A 491 -7.34 -3.45 -4.79
N GLU A 492 -7.52 -2.75 -5.92
CA GLU A 492 -8.84 -2.37 -6.44
C GLU A 492 -9.65 -3.62 -6.86
N ARG A 493 -9.03 -4.55 -7.60
CA ARG A 493 -9.63 -5.82 -8.05
C ARG A 493 -10.15 -6.68 -6.88
N TYR A 494 -9.40 -6.76 -5.79
CA TYR A 494 -9.73 -7.60 -4.63
C TYR A 494 -10.25 -6.82 -3.41
N ALA A 495 -10.53 -5.52 -3.54
CA ALA A 495 -10.88 -4.58 -2.47
C ALA A 495 -11.82 -5.13 -1.38
N LYS A 496 -12.96 -5.73 -1.78
CA LYS A 496 -13.97 -6.29 -0.86
C LYS A 496 -13.46 -7.46 0.00
N VAL A 497 -12.48 -8.21 -0.50
CA VAL A 497 -11.85 -9.33 0.23
C VAL A 497 -10.78 -8.77 1.16
N LEU A 498 -9.97 -7.84 0.67
CA LEU A 498 -8.90 -7.21 1.44
C LEU A 498 -9.47 -6.44 2.65
N GLN A 499 -10.44 -5.55 2.45
CA GLN A 499 -11.12 -4.80 3.52
C GLN A 499 -11.82 -5.69 4.57
N LYS A 500 -12.15 -6.94 4.25
CA LYS A 500 -12.79 -7.87 5.19
C LYS A 500 -11.78 -8.66 6.04
N ASN A 501 -10.65 -9.03 5.44
CA ASN A 501 -9.74 -10.07 5.96
C ASN A 501 -8.35 -9.56 6.34
N VAL A 502 -7.84 -8.51 5.67
CA VAL A 502 -6.50 -7.96 5.94
C VAL A 502 -6.48 -7.29 7.30
N THR A 503 -5.45 -7.62 8.06
CA THR A 503 -5.12 -7.07 9.37
C THR A 503 -4.14 -5.91 9.23
N ALA A 504 -3.02 -6.14 8.53
CA ALA A 504 -2.08 -5.08 8.18
C ALA A 504 -1.46 -5.34 6.80
N TYR A 505 -1.02 -4.26 6.16
CA TYR A 505 -0.10 -4.28 5.02
C TYR A 505 1.28 -3.80 5.49
N LEU A 506 2.31 -4.63 5.31
CA LEU A 506 3.69 -4.35 5.71
C LEU A 506 4.54 -4.09 4.46
N ASN A 507 4.91 -2.84 4.22
CA ASN A 507 5.72 -2.45 3.07
C ASN A 507 7.21 -2.47 3.41
N CYS A 508 8.03 -2.94 2.46
CA CYS A 508 9.48 -2.78 2.52
C CYS A 508 10.03 -2.65 1.10
N ASP A 509 10.08 -1.40 0.66
CA ASP A 509 10.54 -0.93 -0.63
C ASP A 509 12.08 -0.94 -0.68
N VAL A 510 12.72 0.23 -0.63
CA VAL A 510 14.13 0.42 -0.28
C VAL A 510 14.37 -0.01 1.18
N ALA A 511 14.56 -1.31 1.39
CA ALA A 511 15.03 -1.86 2.67
C ALA A 511 16.38 -1.24 3.08
N VAL A 512 17.27 -0.97 2.12
CA VAL A 512 18.57 -0.34 2.33
C VAL A 512 18.94 0.61 1.18
N GLY A 513 18.89 1.91 1.45
CA GLY A 513 19.50 2.99 0.66
C GLY A 513 20.54 3.79 1.47
N GLY A 514 20.83 3.35 2.69
CA GLY A 514 21.74 3.98 3.65
C GLY A 514 21.69 3.27 5.00
N SER A 515 22.00 3.99 6.08
CA SER A 515 22.17 3.40 7.42
C SER A 515 21.17 3.91 8.48
N TYR A 516 20.34 4.90 8.16
CA TYR A 516 19.40 5.51 9.10
C TYR A 516 18.01 4.89 9.01
N LEU A 517 17.53 4.26 10.09
CA LEU A 517 16.20 3.63 10.08
C LEU A 517 15.11 4.70 9.88
N LYS A 518 14.27 4.48 8.87
CA LYS A 518 13.04 5.25 8.63
C LYS A 518 11.85 4.32 8.88
N LEU A 519 10.85 4.86 9.58
CA LEU A 519 9.56 4.22 9.79
C LEU A 519 8.47 5.21 9.39
N ALA A 520 7.50 4.74 8.60
CA ALA A 520 6.23 5.43 8.38
C ALA A 520 5.08 4.45 8.72
N SER A 521 4.01 4.94 9.35
CA SER A 521 2.99 4.05 9.92
C SER A 521 1.62 4.71 10.05
N SER A 522 0.58 3.87 10.04
CA SER A 522 -0.64 4.18 10.79
C SER A 522 -0.31 4.31 12.28
N PRO A 523 -0.84 5.33 12.99
CA PRO A 523 -0.68 5.45 14.43
C PRO A 523 -1.11 4.23 15.25
N LEU A 524 -1.95 3.34 14.69
CA LEU A 524 -2.38 2.10 15.37
C LEU A 524 -1.22 1.15 15.69
N LEU A 525 -0.10 1.22 14.96
CA LEU A 525 1.05 0.31 15.08
C LEU A 525 2.33 0.97 15.60
N ASN A 526 2.29 2.26 15.98
CA ASN A 526 3.50 3.00 16.37
C ASN A 526 4.28 2.35 17.53
N ASP A 527 3.61 2.02 18.63
CA ASP A 527 4.22 1.32 19.77
C ASP A 527 4.73 -0.08 19.37
N TYR A 528 3.96 -0.81 18.55
CA TYR A 528 4.35 -2.15 18.09
C TYR A 528 5.64 -2.14 17.24
N LEU A 529 5.81 -1.13 16.37
CA LEU A 529 7.03 -0.92 15.61
C LEU A 529 8.25 -0.69 16.53
N LEU A 530 8.08 0.08 17.60
CA LEU A 530 9.16 0.38 18.55
C LEU A 530 9.49 -0.82 19.46
N ASP A 531 8.48 -1.53 19.96
CA ASP A 531 8.66 -2.69 20.84
C ASP A 531 9.35 -3.86 20.13
N VAL A 532 9.07 -4.08 18.84
CA VAL A 532 9.78 -5.09 18.04
C VAL A 532 11.19 -4.60 17.66
N ALA A 533 11.42 -3.29 17.56
CA ALA A 533 12.76 -2.73 17.30
C ALA A 533 13.71 -2.85 18.51
N ASP A 534 13.21 -3.07 19.73
CA ASP A 534 14.06 -3.43 20.88
C ASP A 534 14.57 -4.88 20.83
N LEU A 535 13.88 -5.77 20.10
CA LEU A 535 14.28 -7.18 19.95
C LEU A 535 15.42 -7.39 18.94
N VAL A 536 15.77 -6.34 18.18
CA VAL A 536 16.76 -6.39 17.09
C VAL A 536 17.96 -5.51 17.44
N GLN A 537 19.17 -6.00 17.15
CA GLN A 537 20.41 -5.24 17.34
C GLN A 537 20.77 -4.48 16.06
N TYR A 538 21.19 -3.23 16.21
CA TYR A 538 21.71 -2.43 15.10
C TYR A 538 23.18 -2.81 14.81
N PRO A 539 23.55 -3.11 13.55
CA PRO A 539 24.90 -3.54 13.21
C PRO A 539 25.83 -2.32 13.12
N VAL A 540 26.74 -2.19 14.10
CA VAL A 540 27.74 -1.11 14.15
C VAL A 540 28.57 -1.05 12.86
N ARG A 541 28.73 0.16 12.31
CA ARG A 541 29.48 0.42 11.08
C ARG A 541 30.91 0.88 11.43
N GLY A 542 31.91 0.32 10.75
CA GLY A 542 33.31 0.68 10.97
C GLY A 542 33.88 0.23 12.33
N ASN A 543 34.87 0.98 12.84
CA ASN A 543 35.62 0.69 14.08
C ASN A 543 35.09 1.50 15.29
N GLU A 544 33.79 1.76 15.39
CA GLU A 544 33.25 2.45 16.56
C GLU A 544 33.33 1.56 17.80
N SER A 545 34.07 2.02 18.83
CA SER A 545 34.25 1.33 20.11
C SER A 545 33.01 1.38 21.04
N ILE A 546 31.82 1.54 20.47
CA ILE A 546 30.54 1.72 21.16
C ILE A 546 29.81 0.37 21.16
N PRO A 547 29.23 -0.08 22.29
CA PRO A 547 28.50 -1.35 22.34
C PRO A 547 27.27 -1.33 21.43
N SER A 548 26.83 -2.51 20.99
CA SER A 548 25.65 -2.68 20.15
C SER A 548 24.40 -2.10 20.83
N THR A 549 23.71 -1.20 20.13
CA THR A 549 22.44 -0.61 20.56
C THR A 549 21.26 -1.35 19.94
N THR A 550 20.08 -1.25 20.54
CA THR A 550 18.86 -1.76 19.88
C THR A 550 18.54 -0.96 18.62
N LEU A 551 17.76 -1.54 17.71
CA LEU A 551 17.29 -0.84 16.52
C LEU A 551 16.38 0.34 16.91
N ARG A 552 15.63 0.23 18.01
CA ARG A 552 14.87 1.34 18.63
C ARG A 552 15.80 2.46 19.13
N GLU A 553 16.89 2.13 19.82
CA GLU A 553 17.86 3.10 20.30
C GLU A 553 18.60 3.84 19.18
N HIS A 554 18.79 3.21 18.01
CA HIS A 554 19.33 3.87 16.80
C HIS A 554 18.29 4.84 16.20
N PHE A 555 17.06 4.34 16.04
CA PHE A 555 15.93 5.10 15.51
C PHE A 555 15.64 6.37 16.33
N LEU A 556 15.44 6.25 17.65
CA LEU A 556 15.06 7.37 18.52
C LEU A 556 16.16 8.45 18.68
N LYS A 557 17.40 8.20 18.23
CA LYS A 557 18.48 9.19 18.16
C LYS A 557 18.50 9.98 16.85
N SER A 558 17.79 9.51 15.82
CA SER A 558 17.94 9.98 14.43
C SER A 558 16.64 10.35 13.73
N SER A 559 15.49 9.80 14.14
CA SER A 559 14.23 9.95 13.44
C SER A 559 13.01 9.80 14.37
N THR A 560 11.81 9.99 13.81
CA THR A 560 10.51 9.76 14.46
C THR A 560 9.58 9.06 13.47
N ILE A 561 8.52 8.39 13.95
CA ILE A 561 7.60 7.67 13.05
C ILE A 561 6.80 8.69 12.24
N SER A 562 6.94 8.61 10.92
CA SER A 562 6.33 9.54 9.97
C SER A 562 4.94 9.08 9.51
N ILE A 563 4.15 10.03 8.99
CA ILE A 563 2.85 9.75 8.40
C ILE A 563 3.06 9.15 7.00
N LEU A 564 2.42 8.02 6.71
CA LEU A 564 2.38 7.45 5.36
C LEU A 564 1.70 8.41 4.38
N GLY A 565 2.28 8.54 3.18
CA GLY A 565 1.71 9.29 2.06
C GLY A 565 1.67 8.43 0.80
N SER A 566 2.47 8.80 -0.19
CA SER A 566 2.63 8.02 -1.42
C SER A 566 4.10 7.88 -1.82
N GLY A 567 4.35 7.14 -2.91
CA GLY A 567 5.70 6.72 -3.33
C GLY A 567 6.13 5.40 -2.69
N SER A 568 5.18 4.50 -2.47
CA SER A 568 5.36 3.04 -2.55
C SER A 568 3.97 2.36 -2.50
N ASP A 569 3.93 1.05 -2.71
CA ASP A 569 2.73 0.23 -2.88
C ASP A 569 1.69 0.33 -1.74
N TYR A 570 2.06 0.78 -0.54
CA TYR A 570 1.13 0.96 0.59
C TYR A 570 0.00 1.97 0.31
N THR A 571 0.16 2.90 -0.64
CA THR A 571 -0.79 3.99 -0.88
C THR A 571 -2.22 3.50 -1.14
N VAL A 572 -2.41 2.44 -1.93
CA VAL A 572 -3.76 1.91 -2.20
C VAL A 572 -4.36 1.18 -1.00
N PHE A 573 -3.55 0.47 -0.22
CA PHE A 573 -4.01 -0.22 0.98
C PHE A 573 -4.45 0.81 2.04
N TYR A 574 -3.67 1.86 2.25
CA TYR A 574 -3.94 2.90 3.24
C TYR A 574 -4.97 3.93 2.77
N GLU A 575 -4.64 4.72 1.73
CA GLU A 575 -5.34 5.96 1.36
C GLU A 575 -6.66 5.70 0.62
N HIS A 576 -6.80 4.56 -0.05
CA HIS A 576 -8.00 4.16 -0.78
C HIS A 576 -8.83 3.10 -0.05
N LEU A 577 -8.19 2.05 0.50
CA LEU A 577 -8.89 0.93 1.15
C LEU A 577 -9.04 1.05 2.67
N GLY A 578 -8.32 1.96 3.35
CA GLY A 578 -8.40 2.14 4.81
C GLY A 578 -7.92 0.90 5.58
N LEU A 579 -6.81 0.32 5.10
CA LEU A 579 -6.12 -0.81 5.72
C LEU A 579 -4.87 -0.30 6.43
N THR A 580 -4.77 -0.62 7.73
CA THR A 580 -3.63 -0.27 8.56
C THR A 580 -2.33 -0.73 7.92
N SER A 581 -1.47 0.23 7.60
CA SER A 581 -0.25 0.01 6.82
C SER A 581 0.98 0.50 7.58
N VAL A 582 2.15 -0.04 7.25
CA VAL A 582 3.47 0.46 7.65
C VAL A 582 4.43 0.41 6.45
N ASP A 583 5.48 1.23 6.51
CA ASP A 583 6.61 1.24 5.59
C ASP A 583 7.91 1.33 6.39
N VAL A 584 8.87 0.44 6.10
CA VAL A 584 10.12 0.29 6.85
C VAL A 584 11.33 0.15 5.92
N GLY A 585 12.39 0.89 6.20
CA GLY A 585 13.62 0.90 5.39
C GLY A 585 14.78 1.61 6.10
N PHE A 586 15.99 1.47 5.57
CA PHE A 586 17.14 2.30 5.96
C PHE A 586 17.42 3.35 4.89
N ASN A 587 17.21 4.63 5.21
CA ASN A 587 17.48 5.75 4.32
C ASN A 587 18.95 6.21 4.41
N SER A 588 19.41 6.87 3.35
CA SER A 588 20.65 7.65 3.34
C SER A 588 20.55 8.81 4.33
N GLY A 589 21.59 9.01 5.13
CA GLY A 589 21.75 10.18 5.98
C GLY A 589 23.18 10.72 5.96
N LYS A 590 23.51 11.59 6.93
CA LYS A 590 24.81 12.28 6.95
C LYS A 590 25.97 11.28 7.09
N GLY A 591 26.84 11.22 6.09
CA GLY A 591 28.00 10.31 6.08
C GLY A 591 27.68 8.87 5.63
N ASP A 592 26.47 8.62 5.11
CA ASP A 592 26.29 7.51 4.17
C ASP A 592 26.94 7.85 2.82
N PRO A 593 27.29 6.85 1.98
CA PRO A 593 27.59 7.10 0.57
C PRO A 593 26.37 7.69 -0.13
N VAL A 594 26.60 8.47 -1.19
CA VAL A 594 25.51 9.00 -2.03
C VAL A 594 24.72 7.83 -2.62
N TYR A 595 23.40 7.89 -2.44
CA TYR A 595 22.48 6.94 -3.04
C TYR A 595 22.18 7.35 -4.50
N HIS A 596 22.44 6.40 -5.40
CA HIS A 596 22.31 6.54 -6.84
C HIS A 596 20.89 6.20 -7.34
N TYR A 597 19.89 6.73 -6.64
CA TYR A 597 18.47 6.52 -6.91
C TYR A 597 18.11 6.64 -8.41
N HIS A 598 17.58 5.54 -8.98
CA HIS A 598 17.18 5.36 -10.39
C HIS A 598 18.27 5.60 -11.46
N SER A 599 19.54 5.49 -11.06
CA SER A 599 20.73 5.57 -11.92
C SER A 599 21.34 4.17 -12.09
N ASN A 600 22.07 3.93 -13.19
CA ASN A 600 22.80 2.67 -13.41
C ASN A 600 23.81 2.33 -12.29
N TYR A 601 24.11 3.31 -11.42
CA TYR A 601 24.99 3.16 -10.26
C TYR A 601 24.28 2.77 -8.96
N ASP A 602 22.94 2.65 -8.92
CA ASP A 602 22.30 1.85 -7.88
C ASP A 602 22.51 0.36 -8.18
N SER A 603 23.71 -0.11 -7.84
CA SER A 603 24.25 -1.35 -8.35
C SER A 603 24.71 -2.30 -7.24
N PHE A 604 24.87 -3.58 -7.59
CA PHE A 604 25.43 -4.56 -6.65
C PHE A 604 26.82 -4.16 -6.15
N TYR A 605 27.63 -3.50 -6.98
CA TYR A 605 28.94 -3.00 -6.59
C TYR A 605 28.84 -1.84 -5.59
N TRP A 606 28.00 -0.83 -5.86
CA TRP A 606 27.71 0.25 -4.91
C TRP A 606 27.22 -0.30 -3.56
N MET A 607 26.24 -1.21 -3.62
CA MET A 607 25.63 -1.82 -2.44
C MET A 607 26.65 -2.60 -1.59
N SER A 608 27.39 -3.51 -2.22
CA SER A 608 28.32 -4.42 -1.54
C SER A 608 29.64 -3.76 -1.09
N LYS A 609 30.07 -2.68 -1.74
CA LYS A 609 31.31 -1.95 -1.42
C LYS A 609 31.11 -0.78 -0.47
N TYR A 610 30.00 -0.04 -0.58
CA TYR A 610 29.80 1.22 0.15
C TYR A 610 28.58 1.21 1.08
N ALA A 611 27.38 0.87 0.58
CA ALA A 611 26.15 1.04 1.35
C ALA A 611 26.05 0.03 2.51
N ASP A 612 26.06 -1.28 2.23
CA ASP A 612 25.95 -2.34 3.23
C ASP A 612 27.01 -3.45 3.05
N PRO A 613 28.28 -3.20 3.39
CA PRO A 613 29.35 -4.18 3.25
C PRO A 613 29.13 -5.46 4.08
N GLY A 614 28.82 -6.54 3.38
CA GLY A 614 28.45 -7.83 3.96
C GLY A 614 26.96 -8.04 4.20
N PHE A 615 26.09 -7.19 3.63
CA PHE A 615 24.63 -7.30 3.67
C PHE A 615 24.06 -7.45 5.10
N LYS A 616 24.58 -6.64 6.02
CA LYS A 616 24.24 -6.65 7.45
C LYS A 616 22.94 -5.92 7.72
N LEU A 617 22.74 -4.74 7.13
CA LEU A 617 21.51 -3.95 7.26
C LEU A 617 20.32 -4.68 6.60
N HIS A 618 20.54 -5.34 5.46
CA HIS A 618 19.55 -6.25 4.86
C HIS A 618 19.13 -7.35 5.84
N ASN A 619 20.11 -8.03 6.47
CA ASN A 619 19.81 -9.09 7.44
C ASN A 619 19.12 -8.53 8.71
N THR A 620 19.51 -7.34 9.17
CA THR A 620 18.82 -6.64 10.27
C THR A 620 17.38 -6.28 9.90
N MET A 621 17.10 -5.88 8.66
CA MET A 621 15.74 -5.62 8.18
C MET A 621 14.91 -6.90 8.03
N ALA A 622 15.48 -7.98 7.49
CA ALA A 622 14.84 -9.30 7.43
C ALA A 622 14.55 -9.89 8.82
N GLN A 623 15.38 -9.58 9.81
CA GLN A 623 15.08 -9.85 11.22
C GLN A 623 13.92 -8.97 11.72
N TYR A 624 14.00 -7.65 11.57
CA TYR A 624 12.99 -6.71 12.10
C TYR A 624 11.60 -6.90 11.48
N LEU A 625 11.48 -6.79 10.16
CA LEU A 625 10.23 -6.96 9.44
C LEU A 625 9.68 -8.39 9.55
N GLY A 626 10.58 -9.38 9.60
CA GLY A 626 10.23 -10.76 9.91
C GLY A 626 9.59 -10.94 11.28
N LEU A 627 10.13 -10.28 12.32
CA LEU A 627 9.52 -10.30 13.66
C LEU A 627 8.22 -9.50 13.72
N LEU A 628 8.09 -8.38 12.99
CA LEU A 628 6.84 -7.63 12.88
C LEU A 628 5.72 -8.52 12.32
N LEU A 629 6.00 -9.27 11.25
CA LEU A 629 5.10 -10.25 10.66
C LEU A 629 4.82 -11.41 11.63
N LEU A 630 5.87 -12.07 12.15
CA LEU A 630 5.76 -13.27 12.96
C LEU A 630 5.00 -13.03 14.27
N ARG A 631 5.36 -12.01 15.05
CA ARG A 631 4.73 -11.74 16.35
C ARG A 631 3.29 -11.23 16.21
N MET A 632 2.97 -10.53 15.11
CA MET A 632 1.58 -10.15 14.78
C MET A 632 0.76 -11.37 14.35
N SER A 633 1.40 -12.37 13.72
CA SER A 633 0.73 -13.59 13.24
C SER A 633 0.30 -14.55 14.35
N GLU A 634 0.81 -14.42 15.59
CA GLU A 634 0.61 -15.39 16.69
C GLU A 634 -0.42 -14.98 17.76
N ASN A 635 -0.67 -13.68 17.97
CA ASN A 635 -1.64 -13.24 18.96
C ASN A 635 -3.09 -13.46 18.46
N LYS A 636 -3.97 -13.95 19.36
CA LYS A 636 -5.36 -14.24 18.97
C LYS A 636 -6.22 -12.98 18.95
N ALA A 637 -6.01 -12.08 19.90
CA ALA A 637 -6.51 -10.71 19.86
C ALA A 637 -5.43 -9.76 19.34
N LEU A 638 -5.82 -8.72 18.59
CA LEU A 638 -4.90 -7.75 17.98
C LEU A 638 -4.38 -6.71 19.00
N THR A 639 -3.72 -7.16 20.08
CA THR A 639 -3.15 -6.31 21.15
C THR A 639 -2.06 -5.34 20.70
N ALA A 640 -1.48 -5.58 19.52
CA ALA A 640 -0.54 -4.71 18.82
C ALA A 640 -1.19 -3.43 18.25
N PHE A 641 -2.51 -3.40 18.08
CA PHE A 641 -3.25 -2.25 17.56
C PHE A 641 -3.72 -1.38 18.73
N LYS A 642 -3.29 -0.12 18.80
CA LYS A 642 -3.68 0.83 19.86
C LYS A 642 -4.65 1.89 19.33
N ALA A 643 -5.95 1.69 19.53
CA ALA A 643 -6.96 2.66 19.13
C ALA A 643 -6.79 4.01 19.84
N ALA A 644 -6.28 4.01 21.07
CA ALA A 644 -5.98 5.20 21.85
C ALA A 644 -4.98 6.14 21.15
N ASP A 645 -3.95 5.60 20.50
CA ASP A 645 -2.91 6.38 19.83
C ASP A 645 -3.43 7.01 18.54
N PHE A 646 -4.18 6.26 17.74
CA PHE A 646 -4.87 6.79 16.57
C PHE A 646 -5.89 7.88 16.95
N SER A 647 -6.67 7.68 18.01
CA SER A 647 -7.58 8.72 18.51
C SER A 647 -6.84 9.97 19.01
N THR A 648 -5.63 9.80 19.54
CA THR A 648 -4.78 10.90 20.03
C THR A 648 -4.12 11.65 18.87
N ALA A 649 -3.64 10.94 17.86
CA ALA A 649 -3.05 11.52 16.66
C ALA A 649 -4.09 12.36 15.89
N ILE A 650 -5.25 11.79 15.58
CA ILE A 650 -6.36 12.49 14.90
C ILE A 650 -6.82 13.73 15.69
N ASN A 651 -6.88 13.65 17.02
CA ASN A 651 -7.17 14.82 17.86
C ASN A 651 -6.06 15.89 17.74
N GLY A 652 -4.79 15.50 17.81
CA GLY A 652 -3.65 16.41 17.70
C GLY A 652 -3.64 17.18 16.38
N TYR A 653 -3.78 16.47 15.26
CA TYR A 653 -3.85 17.11 13.93
C TYR A 653 -5.08 18.02 13.79
N PHE A 654 -6.22 17.64 14.37
CA PHE A 654 -7.41 18.49 14.32
C PHE A 654 -7.22 19.79 15.12
N THR A 655 -6.60 19.72 16.30
CA THR A 655 -6.23 20.93 17.07
C THR A 655 -5.25 21.81 16.30
N GLU A 656 -4.18 21.24 15.74
CA GLU A 656 -3.16 22.00 14.99
C GLU A 656 -3.72 22.69 13.74
N LEU A 657 -4.70 22.08 13.05
CA LEU A 657 -5.38 22.70 11.92
C LEU A 657 -6.47 23.70 12.36
N ALA A 658 -7.16 23.45 13.48
CA ALA A 658 -8.14 24.39 14.03
C ALA A 658 -7.48 25.72 14.45
N ASP A 659 -6.28 25.67 15.03
CA ASP A 659 -5.48 26.84 15.39
C ASP A 659 -4.97 27.63 14.15
N LYS A 660 -5.02 27.04 12.95
CA LYS A 660 -4.68 27.69 11.67
C LYS A 660 -5.90 28.26 10.92
N ILE A 661 -7.13 28.05 11.42
CA ILE A 661 -8.34 28.61 10.79
C ILE A 661 -8.36 30.15 10.96
N PRO A 662 -8.54 30.94 9.89
CA PRO A 662 -8.62 32.40 9.99
C PRO A 662 -9.71 32.87 10.97
N ALA A 663 -9.39 33.86 11.81
CA ALA A 663 -10.27 34.31 12.88
C ALA A 663 -11.60 34.91 12.37
N GLU A 664 -11.58 35.48 11.17
CA GLU A 664 -12.73 35.97 10.41
C GLU A 664 -13.69 34.84 9.98
N TRP A 665 -13.22 33.60 9.84
CA TRP A 665 -14.07 32.45 9.49
C TRP A 665 -14.82 31.90 10.71
N LEU A 666 -14.22 31.93 11.90
CA LEU A 666 -14.76 31.32 13.12
C LEU A 666 -16.18 31.80 13.46
N ASN A 667 -16.45 33.09 13.24
CA ASN A 667 -17.72 33.75 13.52
C ASN A 667 -18.65 33.87 12.30
N ARG A 668 -18.23 33.38 11.12
CA ARG A 668 -19.06 33.40 9.91
C ARG A 668 -20.15 32.34 10.03
N GLU A 669 -21.40 32.73 9.75
CA GLU A 669 -22.52 31.78 9.70
C GLU A 669 -22.29 30.77 8.58
N ILE A 670 -22.51 29.48 8.87
CA ILE A 670 -22.47 28.43 7.86
C ILE A 670 -23.68 28.61 6.93
N PRO A 671 -23.50 28.62 5.59
CA PRO A 671 -24.60 28.73 4.65
C PRO A 671 -25.69 27.69 4.93
N THR A 672 -26.93 28.15 5.06
CA THR A 672 -28.07 27.25 5.28
C THR A 672 -28.38 26.46 4.01
N ILE A 673 -29.01 25.29 4.19
CA ILE A 673 -29.14 24.22 3.19
C ILE A 673 -29.70 24.69 1.82
N GLU A 674 -30.44 25.80 1.81
CA GLU A 674 -31.06 26.38 0.61
C GLU A 674 -30.06 26.93 -0.43
N SER A 675 -28.77 27.10 -0.09
CA SER A 675 -27.73 27.54 -1.05
C SER A 675 -27.15 26.42 -1.94
N TYR A 676 -27.27 25.15 -1.55
CA TYR A 676 -26.63 24.04 -2.28
C TYR A 676 -27.58 23.36 -3.27
N GLN A 677 -27.30 23.52 -4.57
CA GLN A 677 -28.19 23.05 -5.64
C GLN A 677 -28.20 21.54 -5.90
N SER A 678 -27.41 20.71 -5.20
CA SER A 678 -27.37 19.26 -5.45
C SER A 678 -28.31 18.45 -4.51
N PRO A 679 -29.24 17.63 -5.05
CA PRO A 679 -30.12 16.78 -4.23
C PRO A 679 -29.36 15.74 -3.39
N CYS A 680 -28.14 15.37 -3.77
CA CYS A 680 -27.36 14.35 -3.07
C CYS A 680 -26.77 14.85 -1.74
N GLN A 681 -26.44 16.14 -1.64
CA GLN A 681 -25.96 16.76 -0.39
C GLN A 681 -27.08 16.88 0.66
N MET A 682 -28.33 17.11 0.24
CA MET A 682 -29.45 17.41 1.15
C MET A 682 -29.74 16.34 2.21
N ARG A 683 -29.42 15.06 1.96
CA ARG A 683 -29.69 13.97 2.92
C ARG A 683 -28.65 13.83 4.05
N MET A 684 -27.58 14.63 4.04
CA MET A 684 -26.38 14.41 4.87
C MET A 684 -26.39 15.05 6.27
N MET A 685 -27.37 15.91 6.61
CA MET A 685 -27.27 16.79 7.81
C MET A 685 -28.34 16.56 8.89
N GLY A 686 -29.44 15.87 8.59
CA GLY A 686 -30.54 15.68 9.55
C GLY A 686 -31.40 16.94 9.75
N SER A 687 -32.16 16.99 10.85
CA SER A 687 -33.04 18.13 11.16
C SER A 687 -32.24 19.38 11.52
N ALA A 688 -32.56 20.51 10.87
CA ALA A 688 -31.83 21.77 11.04
C ALA A 688 -31.78 22.25 12.51
N PRO A 689 -30.64 22.78 12.98
CA PRO A 689 -30.52 23.37 14.31
C PRO A 689 -31.35 24.66 14.43
N LYS A 690 -31.81 24.99 15.64
CA LYS A 690 -32.61 26.19 15.94
C LYS A 690 -31.78 27.47 16.16
N VAL A 691 -30.51 27.43 15.80
CA VAL A 691 -29.51 28.51 15.98
C VAL A 691 -28.65 28.49 14.71
N PRO A 692 -28.28 29.65 14.12
CA PRO A 692 -27.28 29.68 13.05
C PRO A 692 -25.98 29.07 13.56
N LEU A 693 -25.51 28.01 12.89
CA LEU A 693 -24.29 27.32 13.28
C LEU A 693 -23.10 28.08 12.70
N THR A 694 -22.16 28.51 13.54
CA THR A 694 -20.88 29.08 13.09
C THR A 694 -19.83 27.98 12.91
N LEU A 695 -18.74 28.29 12.20
CA LEU A 695 -17.59 27.38 12.14
C LEU A 695 -17.02 27.09 13.54
N SER A 696 -16.95 28.09 14.43
CA SER A 696 -16.56 27.88 15.84
C SER A 696 -17.42 26.80 16.52
N ASN A 697 -18.75 26.90 16.44
CA ASN A 697 -19.63 25.90 17.06
C ASN A 697 -19.51 24.51 16.41
N LEU A 698 -19.14 24.44 15.12
CA LEU A 698 -18.85 23.19 14.45
C LEU A 698 -17.53 22.56 14.95
N ILE A 699 -16.51 23.37 15.24
CA ILE A 699 -15.24 22.95 15.87
C ILE A 699 -15.47 22.47 17.31
N ASP A 700 -16.22 23.21 18.13
CA ASP A 700 -16.58 22.83 19.51
C ASP A 700 -17.21 21.43 19.55
N LEU A 701 -18.25 21.23 18.73
CA LEU A 701 -18.93 19.94 18.59
C LEU A 701 -18.03 18.84 18.01
N THR A 702 -16.92 19.17 17.36
CA THR A 702 -15.94 18.18 16.87
C THR A 702 -14.99 17.76 17.97
N ASN A 703 -14.56 18.70 18.81
CA ASN A 703 -13.75 18.45 20.02
C ASN A 703 -14.50 17.57 21.04
N GLU A 704 -15.82 17.76 21.22
CA GLU A 704 -16.66 16.89 22.06
C GLU A 704 -16.66 15.42 21.57
N GLU A 705 -16.76 15.20 20.26
CA GLU A 705 -16.79 13.86 19.66
C GLU A 705 -15.39 13.23 19.65
N LEU A 706 -14.33 14.03 19.48
CA LEU A 706 -12.93 13.60 19.62
C LEU A 706 -12.61 13.14 21.04
N ALA A 707 -13.01 13.91 22.06
CA ALA A 707 -12.87 13.50 23.46
C ALA A 707 -13.63 12.19 23.74
N THR A 708 -14.87 12.09 23.25
CA THR A 708 -15.69 10.87 23.35
C THR A 708 -15.03 9.67 22.66
N TYR A 709 -14.47 9.86 21.46
CA TYR A 709 -13.75 8.83 20.71
C TYR A 709 -12.48 8.38 21.46
N LYS A 710 -11.71 9.30 22.04
CA LYS A 710 -10.52 8.98 22.84
C LYS A 710 -10.87 8.15 24.08
N THR A 711 -11.90 8.52 24.84
CA THR A 711 -12.36 7.72 25.98
C THR A 711 -12.84 6.32 25.55
N ALA A 712 -13.60 6.22 24.45
CA ALA A 712 -14.04 4.94 23.92
C ALA A 712 -12.86 4.06 23.48
N SER A 713 -11.80 4.65 22.91
CA SER A 713 -10.61 3.95 22.43
C SER A 713 -9.75 3.39 23.57
N VAL A 714 -9.44 4.22 24.58
CA VAL A 714 -8.70 3.76 25.77
C VAL A 714 -9.44 2.64 26.51
N SER A 715 -10.77 2.75 26.63
CA SER A 715 -11.60 1.68 27.22
C SER A 715 -11.70 0.42 26.35
N PHE A 716 -11.40 0.52 25.06
CA PHE A 716 -11.44 -0.61 24.14
C PHE A 716 -10.11 -1.37 24.11
N ASP A 717 -8.97 -0.68 24.09
CA ASP A 717 -7.65 -1.32 24.09
C ASP A 717 -7.44 -2.17 25.37
N ALA A 718 -7.81 -1.63 26.54
CA ALA A 718 -7.78 -2.39 27.81
C ALA A 718 -8.67 -3.65 27.78
N LYS A 719 -9.79 -3.61 27.05
CA LYS A 719 -10.71 -4.74 26.83
C LYS A 719 -10.11 -5.76 25.86
N VAL A 720 -9.33 -5.35 24.86
CA VAL A 720 -8.60 -6.25 23.95
C VAL A 720 -7.50 -7.01 24.71
N GLU A 721 -6.82 -6.33 25.64
CA GLU A 721 -5.81 -6.93 26.52
C GLU A 721 -6.43 -7.89 27.55
N GLU A 722 -7.57 -7.52 28.18
CA GLU A 722 -8.36 -8.43 29.03
C GLU A 722 -8.76 -9.70 28.27
N LEU A 723 -9.22 -9.57 27.03
CA LEU A 723 -9.62 -10.70 26.19
C LEU A 723 -8.46 -11.64 25.84
N GLN A 724 -7.27 -11.10 25.56
CA GLN A 724 -6.06 -11.92 25.35
C GLN A 724 -5.69 -12.67 26.64
N SER A 725 -5.83 -12.03 27.81
CA SER A 725 -5.61 -12.68 29.12
C SER A 725 -6.65 -13.79 29.41
N GLU A 726 -7.94 -13.56 29.11
CA GLU A 726 -8.99 -14.60 29.14
C GLU A 726 -8.66 -15.76 28.17
N TRP A 727 -7.98 -15.49 27.05
CA TRP A 727 -7.61 -16.48 26.03
C TRP A 727 -6.38 -17.32 26.40
N ASP A 728 -5.36 -16.74 27.04
CA ASP A 728 -4.18 -17.50 27.47
C ASP A 728 -4.42 -18.25 28.81
N THR A 729 -5.32 -17.76 29.69
CA THR A 729 -5.64 -18.39 30.99
C THR A 729 -6.29 -19.79 30.85
N PRO A 730 -5.74 -20.89 31.41
CA PRO A 730 -6.35 -22.23 31.34
C PRO A 730 -7.75 -22.30 31.97
N THR A 731 -8.63 -23.21 31.50
CA THR A 731 -9.99 -23.28 32.05
C THR A 731 -10.65 -24.66 32.01
N TYR A 732 -11.38 -25.01 33.08
CA TYR A 732 -12.16 -26.24 33.20
C TYR A 732 -13.49 -26.21 32.41
N PHE A 733 -13.78 -25.11 31.69
CA PHE A 733 -15.07 -24.89 31.03
C PHE A 733 -14.88 -24.61 29.53
N PRO A 734 -14.98 -25.60 28.63
CA PRO A 734 -14.73 -25.40 27.19
C PRO A 734 -15.60 -24.29 26.57
N TRP A 735 -16.85 -24.15 27.02
CA TRP A 735 -17.75 -23.10 26.58
C TRP A 735 -17.23 -21.68 26.86
N LYS A 736 -16.39 -21.47 27.90
CA LYS A 736 -15.75 -20.16 28.14
C LYS A 736 -14.79 -19.80 27.02
N LYS A 737 -13.97 -20.73 26.53
CA LYS A 737 -13.08 -20.48 25.39
C LYS A 737 -13.86 -20.18 24.11
N ILE A 738 -14.99 -20.83 23.88
CA ILE A 738 -15.88 -20.52 22.75
C ILE A 738 -16.43 -19.08 22.88
N VAL A 739 -16.90 -18.67 24.06
CA VAL A 739 -17.37 -17.30 24.29
C VAL A 739 -16.25 -16.27 24.09
N VAL A 740 -15.06 -16.50 24.67
CA VAL A 740 -13.91 -15.60 24.52
C VAL A 740 -13.44 -15.51 23.06
N HIS A 741 -13.42 -16.62 22.33
CA HIS A 741 -13.12 -16.63 20.89
C HIS A 741 -14.05 -15.72 20.10
N TRP A 742 -15.37 -15.78 20.34
CA TRP A 742 -16.33 -14.90 19.65
C TRP A 742 -16.23 -13.44 20.11
N LYS A 743 -15.91 -13.16 21.39
CA LYS A 743 -15.59 -11.79 21.85
C LYS A 743 -14.36 -11.24 21.09
N ILE A 744 -13.29 -12.03 20.97
CA ILE A 744 -12.05 -11.66 20.26
C ILE A 744 -12.29 -11.46 18.77
N PHE A 745 -13.02 -12.36 18.11
CA PHE A 745 -13.39 -12.21 16.70
C PHE A 745 -14.14 -10.88 16.45
N GLY A 746 -15.08 -10.53 17.35
CA GLY A 746 -15.76 -9.23 17.33
C GLY A 746 -14.81 -8.05 17.55
N ALA A 747 -13.85 -8.16 18.48
CA ALA A 747 -12.88 -7.11 18.78
C ALA A 747 -11.88 -6.88 17.64
N ASN A 748 -11.29 -7.95 17.09
CA ASN A 748 -10.40 -7.87 15.93
C ASN A 748 -11.11 -7.26 14.71
N LYS A 749 -12.37 -7.63 14.47
CA LYS A 749 -13.18 -7.03 13.41
C LYS A 749 -13.39 -5.52 13.60
N LYS A 750 -13.55 -5.05 14.85
CA LYS A 750 -13.64 -3.61 15.15
C LYS A 750 -12.31 -2.88 14.89
N LEU A 751 -11.17 -3.46 15.27
CA LEU A 751 -9.84 -2.87 15.05
C LEU A 751 -9.49 -2.74 13.56
N ARG A 752 -9.64 -3.81 12.78
CA ARG A 752 -9.36 -3.78 11.33
C ARG A 752 -10.31 -2.89 10.54
N GLY A 753 -11.52 -2.71 11.06
CA GLY A 753 -12.51 -1.76 10.54
C GLY A 753 -12.33 -0.32 11.05
N LEU A 754 -11.32 -0.03 11.89
CA LEU A 754 -11.22 1.26 12.57
C LEU A 754 -10.89 2.40 11.59
N GLU A 755 -9.85 2.24 10.78
CA GLU A 755 -9.50 3.16 9.68
C GLU A 755 -10.58 3.22 8.60
N GLN A 756 -11.27 2.10 8.34
CA GLN A 756 -12.44 2.06 7.44
C GLN A 756 -13.62 2.93 7.94
N ASN A 757 -13.61 3.36 9.21
CA ASN A 757 -14.53 4.40 9.66
C ASN A 757 -14.24 5.77 9.03
N PHE A 758 -12.97 6.06 8.77
CA PHE A 758 -12.43 7.28 8.19
C PHE A 758 -12.38 7.27 6.66
N LEU A 759 -13.04 6.33 5.97
CA LEU A 759 -13.21 6.41 4.51
C LEU A 759 -14.43 7.27 4.14
N TYR A 760 -14.21 8.29 3.31
CA TYR A 760 -15.25 9.10 2.67
C TYR A 760 -15.51 8.60 1.24
N LYS A 761 -16.78 8.28 0.93
CA LYS A 761 -17.14 7.60 -0.33
C LYS A 761 -16.73 8.38 -1.60
N PHE A 762 -16.75 9.71 -1.54
CA PHE A 762 -16.51 10.59 -2.70
C PHE A 762 -15.07 11.10 -2.78
N GLY A 763 -14.19 10.69 -1.87
CA GLY A 763 -12.78 11.11 -1.81
C GLY A 763 -12.52 12.59 -1.54
N LEU A 764 -11.27 12.98 -1.72
CA LEU A 764 -10.78 14.35 -1.56
C LEU A 764 -11.21 15.26 -2.72
N ASN A 765 -11.10 16.57 -2.52
CA ASN A 765 -11.58 17.55 -3.52
C ASN A 765 -10.69 17.50 -4.77
N ASN A 766 -11.30 17.29 -5.95
CA ASN A 766 -10.58 17.01 -7.20
C ASN A 766 -9.61 15.80 -7.14
N ARG A 767 -9.75 14.93 -6.13
CA ARG A 767 -8.85 13.82 -5.78
C ARG A 767 -9.67 12.61 -5.29
N ASP A 768 -10.71 12.24 -6.03
CA ASP A 768 -11.78 11.31 -5.60
C ASP A 768 -11.32 9.88 -5.28
N TRP A 769 -10.17 9.47 -5.83
CA TRP A 769 -9.51 8.21 -5.50
C TRP A 769 -9.01 8.15 -4.05
N PHE A 770 -8.53 9.27 -3.50
CA PHE A 770 -8.02 9.37 -2.14
C PHE A 770 -9.20 9.49 -1.18
N LYS A 771 -9.46 8.43 -0.40
CA LYS A 771 -10.70 8.27 0.37
C LYS A 771 -10.51 8.43 1.86
N HIS A 772 -9.28 8.32 2.37
CA HIS A 772 -9.01 8.35 3.79
C HIS A 772 -9.00 9.78 4.36
N ILE A 773 -9.99 10.08 5.19
CA ILE A 773 -10.24 11.40 5.82
C ILE A 773 -9.09 11.79 6.76
N GLY A 774 -8.41 10.83 7.38
CA GLY A 774 -7.37 11.08 8.37
C GLY A 774 -6.01 11.42 7.78
N PHE A 775 -5.70 10.88 6.59
CA PHE A 775 -4.36 10.86 5.99
C PHE A 775 -4.46 10.70 4.48
N ALA A 776 -3.69 11.47 3.72
CA ALA A 776 -3.38 11.17 2.33
C ALA A 776 -2.02 11.79 1.95
N SER A 777 -1.46 11.39 0.83
CA SER A 777 -0.37 12.06 0.12
C SER A 777 -0.67 13.55 -0.07
N GLY A 778 0.31 14.40 0.21
CA GLY A 778 0.17 15.86 0.10
C GLY A 778 0.03 16.31 -1.36
N ARG A 779 -1.01 17.09 -1.63
CA ARG A 779 -1.40 17.53 -2.98
C ARG A 779 -0.23 18.13 -3.78
N PHE A 780 0.55 19.01 -3.14
CA PHE A 780 1.69 19.71 -3.75
C PHE A 780 3.06 19.04 -3.53
N THR A 781 3.16 18.01 -2.69
CA THR A 781 4.43 17.33 -2.36
C THR A 781 4.57 15.95 -3.02
N GLY A 782 3.45 15.29 -3.30
CA GLY A 782 3.39 13.95 -3.88
C GLY A 782 3.64 12.84 -2.86
N TYR A 783 4.88 12.73 -2.38
CA TYR A 783 5.27 11.60 -1.52
C TYR A 783 4.96 11.82 -0.02
N ALA A 784 5.10 13.05 0.49
CA ALA A 784 4.95 13.32 1.93
C ALA A 784 3.49 13.16 2.39
N GLY A 785 3.27 12.38 3.46
CA GLY A 785 1.95 12.20 4.07
C GLY A 785 1.44 13.46 4.76
N GLN A 786 0.17 13.78 4.52
CA GLN A 786 -0.55 14.95 5.02
C GLN A 786 -1.69 14.49 5.94
N SER A 787 -1.78 15.06 7.14
CA SER A 787 -2.88 14.77 8.07
C SER A 787 -4.13 15.59 7.75
N LEU A 788 -5.29 14.97 8.00
CA LEU A 788 -6.64 15.50 7.75
C LEU A 788 -6.75 16.24 6.39
N PRO A 789 -6.28 15.63 5.29
CA PRO A 789 -5.87 16.31 4.05
C PRO A 789 -6.93 17.26 3.50
N GLY A 790 -8.22 16.87 3.43
CA GLY A 790 -9.27 17.75 2.89
C GLY A 790 -9.48 19.05 3.68
N LEU A 791 -9.25 19.06 4.99
CA LEU A 791 -9.25 20.31 5.78
C LEU A 791 -7.99 21.15 5.49
N THR A 792 -6.84 20.49 5.32
CA THR A 792 -5.58 21.16 5.03
C THR A 792 -5.57 21.76 3.61
N GLU A 793 -6.06 21.04 2.60
CA GLU A 793 -6.27 21.52 1.22
C GLU A 793 -7.25 22.72 1.19
N ALA A 794 -8.33 22.69 1.97
CA ALA A 794 -9.26 23.82 2.07
C ALA A 794 -8.62 25.07 2.71
N LEU A 795 -7.67 24.90 3.63
CA LEU A 795 -6.89 25.99 4.22
C LEU A 795 -5.81 26.50 3.24
N GLU A 796 -5.17 25.62 2.47
CA GLU A 796 -4.25 25.99 1.38
C GLU A 796 -4.94 26.82 0.28
N ASP A 797 -6.19 26.47 -0.06
CA ASP A 797 -6.99 27.13 -1.10
C ASP A 797 -7.72 28.39 -0.60
N GLY A 798 -7.79 28.59 0.72
CA GLY A 798 -8.57 29.68 1.33
C GLY A 798 -10.10 29.49 1.23
N ASP A 799 -10.57 28.25 1.04
CA ASP A 799 -11.99 27.94 0.86
C ASP A 799 -12.69 27.66 2.20
N PHE A 800 -13.45 28.66 2.66
CA PHE A 800 -14.29 28.57 3.86
C PHE A 800 -15.39 27.50 3.77
N GLU A 801 -16.02 27.30 2.61
CA GLU A 801 -17.14 26.37 2.48
C GLU A 801 -16.64 24.91 2.47
N GLU A 802 -15.54 24.67 1.77
CA GLU A 802 -14.84 23.38 1.76
C GLU A 802 -14.28 23.06 3.16
N ALA A 803 -13.72 24.05 3.89
CA ALA A 803 -13.27 23.86 5.27
C ALA A 803 -14.43 23.50 6.23
N VAL A 804 -15.56 24.21 6.15
CA VAL A 804 -16.79 23.89 6.91
C VAL A 804 -17.28 22.46 6.61
N LYS A 805 -17.29 22.08 5.32
CA LYS A 805 -17.64 20.72 4.87
C LYS A 805 -16.70 19.69 5.48
N TRP A 806 -15.38 19.91 5.48
CA TRP A 806 -14.41 18.94 6.02
C TRP A 806 -14.46 18.80 7.53
N VAL A 807 -14.60 19.87 8.32
CA VAL A 807 -14.87 19.74 9.77
C VAL A 807 -16.17 18.94 10.00
N GLY A 808 -17.20 19.19 9.18
CA GLY A 808 -18.44 18.43 9.18
C GLY A 808 -18.31 16.94 8.80
N ILE A 809 -17.33 16.58 7.97
CA ILE A 809 -16.99 15.18 7.61
C ILE A 809 -16.16 14.52 8.72
N ILE A 810 -15.12 15.18 9.21
CA ILE A 810 -14.24 14.72 10.30
C ILE A 810 -15.08 14.39 11.54
N LYS A 811 -15.98 15.28 11.97
CA LYS A 811 -16.89 15.04 13.10
C LYS A 811 -17.73 13.76 12.92
N LYS A 812 -18.23 13.50 11.71
CA LYS A 812 -19.04 12.30 11.41
C LYS A 812 -18.17 11.04 11.43
N ALA A 813 -16.95 11.09 10.92
CA ALA A 813 -16.00 9.98 10.95
C ALA A 813 -15.57 9.62 12.38
N VAL A 814 -15.19 10.62 13.18
CA VAL A 814 -14.85 10.48 14.60
C VAL A 814 -16.02 9.88 15.41
N LYS A 815 -17.23 10.43 15.24
CA LYS A 815 -18.45 9.90 15.88
C LYS A 815 -18.77 8.46 15.47
N LYS A 816 -18.53 8.09 14.21
CA LYS A 816 -18.69 6.73 13.67
C LYS A 816 -17.64 5.78 14.26
N ALA A 817 -16.37 6.19 14.31
CA ALA A 817 -15.27 5.44 14.90
C ALA A 817 -15.50 5.17 16.40
N GLY A 818 -15.77 6.19 17.21
CA GLY A 818 -16.08 6.02 18.63
C GLY A 818 -17.26 5.08 18.89
N LYS A 819 -18.36 5.21 18.13
CA LYS A 819 -19.50 4.28 18.20
C LYS A 819 -19.19 2.85 17.75
N SER A 820 -18.17 2.66 16.91
CA SER A 820 -17.76 1.32 16.46
C SER A 820 -17.03 0.54 17.54
N LEU A 821 -16.37 1.20 18.50
CA LEU A 821 -15.54 0.55 19.53
C LEU A 821 -16.35 0.05 20.75
N VAL A 822 -17.36 0.79 21.20
CA VAL A 822 -18.25 0.43 22.33
C VAL A 822 -18.88 -0.97 22.18
#